data_AF-A0A1G2VR02-F1
#
_entry.id   AF-A0A1G2VR02-F1
#
_cell.length_a   1.000
_cell.length_b   1.000
_cell.length_c   1.000
_cell.angle_alpha   90.00
_cell.angle_beta   90.00
_cell.angle_gamma   90.00
#
_symmetry.space_group_name_H-M   'P 1'
#
loop_
_entity.id
_entity.type
_entity.pdbx_description
1 polymer ?
#
loop_
_entity_poly.entity_id
_entity_poly.type
_entity_poly.pdbx_seq_one_letter_code
_entity_poly.pdbx_strand_id
1 'polypeptide(L)'
;MTDSNESGAAQLFEVIDVPPAIESLLHIARESSFWPVEIRENPFIRVDARQRLDLFAKLDALFKQLPLVTAELTEAIDSGNVDPEFAAELYAMLADFLDSDSYNRRLVLYFPFELVPRKNWQSRSSRVAGAAEHFRASYMKCWRELLVEKDVRANFVDGDILETELSPSGQPVVCKAAHLIPYLVEKELLATADAVALLDTNPSEALRRGVVDVLPVLAGMSYLDYGECDRITRAHGFYPYAEKRNASICAQTKTDRAWLAGLAADAEFEMKKIEMRVTLDESRDLPRPRVAWERLDREDKLASRYADRMAMLLAGNPERVSDIRALLASADGKVLRLAIIRGLGRAVELLVTAGSSRAVEMAGSFQADLRDAWVKGVPGERDAITSVLIRWVNQGILQSSFLEWFGIEVPCLDKLHLNGNRLIAAELEKLAPVIEAVRMDDELSRLLYPIVIFFGSRLKGYAKRNADVDIAVFVKADVLFADRPRIRQALSRVFPDNKIRGSIVEFWLAAEGAKGDKLVVRDLADMDVSLADSTWAHVLLGGVWFGSQEAIKELYANLLPGFLYSNGKKFESHDARTEWLKGIEREVLQYRLMHKGYRRLYPEQGGIKAPNAHGIDPQSVFWDSGYRRLATTLFVSRVFLPQIVSKSD
;
A
#
# COMPACT_ATOMS: atom_id res chain seq x y z
N MET A 1 65.96 -20.89 9.10
CA MET A 1 65.54 -20.48 7.75
C MET A 1 64.55 -21.52 7.26
N THR A 2 63.29 -21.30 7.55
CA THR A 2 62.14 -22.07 7.04
C THR A 2 61.08 -21.02 6.79
N ASP A 3 60.95 -20.64 5.52
CA ASP A 3 59.99 -19.65 5.05
C ASP A 3 58.58 -20.20 5.21
N SER A 4 57.85 -19.64 6.18
CA SER A 4 56.41 -19.71 6.25
C SER A 4 55.83 -18.74 5.20
N ASN A 5 55.67 -19.24 3.98
CA ASN A 5 54.78 -18.65 2.99
C ASN A 5 53.33 -18.83 3.50
N GLU A 6 52.89 -17.90 4.34
CA GLU A 6 51.47 -17.65 4.55
C GLU A 6 50.92 -17.14 3.21
N SER A 7 50.36 -18.06 2.42
CA SER A 7 49.45 -17.72 1.34
C SER A 7 48.26 -17.00 1.99
N GLY A 8 48.29 -15.66 1.97
CA GLY A 8 47.14 -14.84 2.25
C GLY A 8 46.03 -15.24 1.29
N ALA A 9 45.18 -16.17 1.73
CA ALA A 9 43.96 -16.51 1.04
C ALA A 9 43.18 -15.18 0.95
N ALA A 10 43.08 -14.63 -0.25
CA ALA A 10 42.23 -13.49 -0.52
C ALA A 10 40.85 -13.86 0.02
N GLN A 11 40.45 -13.23 1.13
CA GLN A 11 39.10 -13.38 1.66
C GLN A 11 38.16 -13.05 0.51
N LEU A 12 37.41 -14.06 0.07
CA LEU A 12 36.42 -13.90 -0.97
C LEU A 12 35.46 -12.81 -0.50
N PHE A 13 35.35 -11.75 -1.30
CA PHE A 13 34.42 -10.67 -1.05
C PHE A 13 33.00 -11.24 -1.07
N GLU A 14 32.32 -11.20 0.07
CA GLU A 14 30.97 -11.72 0.21
C GLU A 14 29.97 -10.57 0.04
N VAL A 15 29.27 -10.58 -1.10
CA VAL A 15 28.07 -9.75 -1.28
C VAL A 15 26.90 -10.48 -0.67
N ILE A 16 26.20 -9.82 0.24
CA ILE A 16 25.04 -10.38 0.93
C ILE A 16 23.81 -9.52 0.71
N ASP A 17 22.64 -10.13 0.78
CA ASP A 17 21.38 -9.43 0.97
C ASP A 17 20.95 -9.51 2.45
N VAL A 18 20.48 -8.39 2.97
CA VAL A 18 19.95 -8.27 4.33
C VAL A 18 18.51 -7.77 4.20
N PRO A 19 17.55 -8.41 4.90
CA PRO A 19 16.15 -7.99 4.85
C PRO A 19 15.98 -6.52 5.30
N PRO A 20 14.81 -5.92 5.06
CA PRO A 20 14.49 -4.62 5.60
C PRO A 20 14.78 -4.52 7.09
N ALA A 21 15.40 -3.42 7.51
CA ALA A 21 15.85 -3.26 8.89
C ALA A 21 14.68 -3.38 9.89
N ILE A 22 13.46 -2.98 9.50
CA ILE A 22 12.23 -3.20 10.26
C ILE A 22 11.90 -4.68 10.45
N GLU A 23 12.05 -5.50 9.42
CA GLU A 23 11.82 -6.95 9.52
C GLU A 23 12.90 -7.58 10.42
N SER A 24 14.14 -7.08 10.33
CA SER A 24 15.24 -7.48 11.22
C SER A 24 14.98 -7.09 12.69
N LEU A 25 14.39 -5.91 12.96
CA LEU A 25 14.00 -5.48 14.32
C LEU A 25 12.88 -6.35 14.91
N LEU A 26 11.93 -6.83 14.10
CA LEU A 26 10.93 -7.77 14.59
C LEU A 26 11.54 -9.12 14.95
N HIS A 27 12.59 -9.53 14.23
CA HIS A 27 13.32 -10.77 14.48
C HIS A 27 14.67 -10.53 15.16
N ILE A 28 14.75 -9.52 16.02
CA ILE A 28 16.02 -8.99 16.55
C ILE A 28 16.86 -10.00 17.33
N ALA A 29 16.23 -11.03 17.89
CA ALA A 29 16.90 -12.10 18.63
C ALA A 29 17.69 -13.07 17.73
N ARG A 30 17.58 -12.99 16.40
CA ARG A 30 18.37 -13.83 15.49
C ARG A 30 19.84 -13.43 15.53
N GLU A 31 20.72 -14.43 15.63
CA GLU A 31 22.18 -14.22 15.64
C GLU A 31 22.69 -13.54 14.38
N SER A 32 22.02 -13.77 13.23
CA SER A 32 22.34 -13.17 11.92
C SER A 32 22.00 -11.68 11.80
N SER A 33 21.50 -11.05 12.87
CA SER A 33 21.15 -9.64 12.86
C SER A 33 22.39 -8.74 12.86
N PHE A 34 22.40 -7.75 11.96
CA PHE A 34 23.44 -6.73 11.84
C PHE A 34 23.32 -5.59 12.86
N TRP A 35 22.24 -5.56 13.64
CA TRP A 35 22.07 -4.58 14.71
C TRP A 35 23.14 -4.72 15.79
N PRO A 36 23.66 -3.61 16.36
CA PRO A 36 24.57 -3.65 17.50
C PRO A 36 24.02 -4.44 18.69
N VAL A 37 24.91 -4.99 19.52
CA VAL A 37 24.55 -5.79 20.70
C VAL A 37 23.60 -5.02 21.63
N GLU A 38 23.84 -3.73 21.83
CA GLU A 38 23.06 -2.85 22.69
C GLU A 38 21.62 -2.71 22.22
N ILE A 39 21.40 -2.75 20.90
CA ILE A 39 20.07 -2.72 20.29
C ILE A 39 19.46 -4.13 20.36
N ARG A 40 20.24 -5.17 20.04
CA ARG A 40 19.77 -6.57 20.05
C ARG A 40 19.35 -7.07 21.41
N GLU A 41 20.01 -6.61 22.46
CA GLU A 41 19.75 -6.99 23.85
C GLU A 41 18.82 -6.01 24.57
N ASN A 42 18.35 -4.96 23.88
CA ASN A 42 17.45 -3.99 24.47
C ASN A 42 16.10 -4.65 24.87
N PRO A 43 15.72 -4.63 26.15
CA PRO A 43 14.52 -5.33 26.61
C PRO A 43 13.24 -4.71 26.06
N PHE A 44 13.18 -3.39 25.88
CA PHE A 44 11.99 -2.72 25.35
C PHE A 44 11.72 -3.11 23.90
N ILE A 45 12.75 -3.11 23.05
CA ILE A 45 12.62 -3.54 21.65
C ILE A 45 12.16 -5.00 21.58
N ARG A 46 12.72 -5.89 22.41
CA ARG A 46 12.34 -7.30 22.43
C ARG A 46 10.89 -7.51 22.85
N VAL A 47 10.41 -6.77 23.84
CA VAL A 47 9.02 -6.83 24.31
C VAL A 47 8.07 -6.36 23.20
N ASP A 48 8.33 -5.20 22.60
CA ASP A 48 7.50 -4.66 21.51
C ASP A 48 7.48 -5.58 20.29
N ALA A 49 8.65 -6.08 19.89
CA ALA A 49 8.77 -7.01 18.78
C ALA A 49 8.02 -8.32 19.05
N ARG A 50 8.10 -8.85 20.28
CA ARG A 50 7.39 -10.05 20.67
C ARG A 50 5.88 -9.86 20.65
N GLN A 51 5.37 -8.78 21.24
CA GLN A 51 3.95 -8.44 21.25
C GLN A 51 3.39 -8.39 19.83
N ARG A 52 4.12 -7.75 18.90
CA ARG A 52 3.75 -7.68 17.48
C ARG A 52 3.76 -9.01 16.77
N LEU A 53 4.81 -9.82 16.97
CA LEU A 53 4.90 -11.16 16.37
C LEU A 53 3.79 -12.09 16.87
N ASP A 54 3.48 -12.05 18.17
CA ASP A 54 2.41 -12.85 18.74
C ASP A 54 1.05 -12.39 18.20
N LEU A 55 0.80 -11.09 18.14
CA LEU A 55 -0.44 -10.54 17.58
C LEU A 55 -0.58 -10.88 16.08
N PHE A 56 0.49 -10.74 15.30
CA PHE A 56 0.52 -11.12 13.89
C PHE A 56 0.19 -12.61 13.71
N ALA A 57 0.81 -13.49 14.49
CA ALA A 57 0.54 -14.93 14.42
C ALA A 57 -0.91 -15.27 14.80
N LYS A 58 -1.48 -14.58 15.80
CA LYS A 58 -2.88 -14.75 16.20
C LYS A 58 -3.85 -14.29 15.11
N LEU A 59 -3.59 -13.15 14.47
CA LEU A 59 -4.39 -12.65 13.35
C LEU A 59 -4.33 -13.57 12.13
N ASP A 60 -3.13 -14.04 11.75
CA ASP A 60 -2.95 -15.00 10.65
C ASP A 60 -3.70 -16.31 10.92
N ALA A 61 -3.61 -16.84 12.14
CA ALA A 61 -4.38 -18.02 12.55
C ALA A 61 -5.89 -17.79 12.47
N LEU A 62 -6.38 -16.61 12.87
CA LEU A 62 -7.79 -16.27 12.76
C LEU A 62 -8.24 -16.20 11.29
N PHE A 63 -7.50 -15.51 10.43
CA PHE A 63 -7.88 -15.35 9.03
C PHE A 63 -7.88 -16.66 8.25
N LYS A 64 -7.05 -17.64 8.65
CA LYS A 64 -7.12 -19.01 8.14
C LYS A 64 -8.38 -19.75 8.60
N GLN A 65 -8.88 -19.50 9.82
CA GLN A 65 -10.14 -20.06 10.33
C GLN A 65 -11.37 -19.37 9.73
N LEU A 66 -11.25 -18.11 9.33
CA LEU A 66 -12.31 -17.30 8.70
C LEU A 66 -11.98 -17.00 7.24
N PRO A 67 -12.01 -17.99 6.33
CA PRO A 67 -11.59 -17.80 4.94
C PRO A 67 -12.47 -16.80 4.17
N LEU A 68 -13.74 -16.65 4.56
CA LEU A 68 -14.59 -15.60 4.03
C LEU A 68 -14.21 -14.27 4.69
N VAL A 69 -13.76 -13.30 3.89
CA VAL A 69 -13.26 -12.03 4.45
C VAL A 69 -14.33 -11.18 5.14
N THR A 70 -15.59 -11.39 4.77
CA THR A 70 -16.77 -10.71 5.34
C THR A 70 -17.40 -11.48 6.51
N ALA A 71 -16.80 -12.59 6.98
CA ALA A 71 -17.34 -13.34 8.11
C ALA A 71 -17.12 -12.58 9.43
N GLU A 72 -18.20 -12.33 10.16
CA GLU A 72 -18.21 -11.67 11.47
C GLU A 72 -17.64 -12.60 12.56
N LEU A 73 -16.65 -12.12 13.31
CA LEU A 73 -16.00 -12.90 14.37
C LEU A 73 -16.99 -13.28 15.47
N THR A 74 -17.91 -12.37 15.84
CA THR A 74 -18.92 -12.64 16.87
C THR A 74 -19.83 -13.80 16.50
N GLU A 75 -20.25 -13.88 15.24
CA GLU A 75 -21.07 -14.98 14.73
C GLU A 75 -20.28 -16.29 14.67
N ALA A 76 -19.00 -16.23 14.30
CA ALA A 76 -18.13 -17.39 14.28
C ALA A 76 -17.90 -17.97 15.69
N ILE A 77 -17.80 -17.12 16.71
CA ILE A 77 -17.72 -17.55 18.11
C ILE A 77 -19.04 -18.19 18.54
N ASP A 78 -20.18 -17.55 18.28
CA ASP A 78 -21.49 -18.06 18.72
C ASP A 78 -21.89 -19.37 18.03
N SER A 79 -21.41 -19.58 16.80
CA SER A 79 -21.57 -20.84 16.05
C SER A 79 -20.52 -21.92 16.38
N GLY A 80 -19.53 -21.61 17.23
CA GLY A 80 -18.46 -22.54 17.61
C GLY A 80 -17.39 -22.79 16.54
N ASN A 81 -17.37 -21.98 15.48
CA ASN A 81 -16.34 -22.03 14.43
C ASN A 81 -15.01 -21.42 14.89
N VAL A 82 -15.05 -20.51 15.86
CA VAL A 82 -13.86 -19.95 16.52
C VAL A 82 -13.97 -20.20 18.03
N ASP A 83 -12.89 -20.70 18.61
CA ASP A 83 -12.79 -20.94 20.05
C ASP A 83 -12.94 -19.63 20.86
N PRO A 84 -13.89 -19.55 21.82
CA PRO A 84 -14.04 -18.40 22.71
C PRO A 84 -12.73 -17.99 23.41
N GLU A 85 -11.91 -18.93 23.87
CA GLU A 85 -10.67 -18.60 24.58
C GLU A 85 -9.64 -17.95 23.65
N PHE A 86 -9.54 -18.48 22.43
CA PHE A 86 -8.74 -17.87 21.36
C PHE A 86 -9.18 -16.43 21.07
N ALA A 87 -10.49 -16.18 20.97
CA ALA A 87 -11.03 -14.85 20.71
C ALA A 87 -10.81 -13.87 21.88
N ALA A 88 -10.97 -14.34 23.13
CA ALA A 88 -10.70 -13.51 24.31
C ALA A 88 -9.24 -13.05 24.36
N GLU A 89 -8.30 -13.96 24.09
CA GLU A 89 -6.88 -13.63 24.01
C GLU A 89 -6.58 -12.64 22.88
N LEU A 90 -7.15 -12.84 21.69
CA LEU A 90 -6.96 -11.91 20.58
C LEU A 90 -7.47 -10.51 20.92
N TYR A 91 -8.66 -10.38 21.51
CA TYR A 91 -9.19 -9.07 21.90
C TYR A 91 -8.33 -8.38 22.96
N ALA A 92 -7.83 -9.13 23.95
CA ALA A 92 -6.90 -8.59 24.94
C ALA A 92 -5.61 -8.08 24.28
N MET A 93 -5.00 -8.88 23.40
CA MET A 93 -3.77 -8.49 22.70
C MET A 93 -3.97 -7.27 21.80
N LEU A 94 -5.12 -7.14 21.15
CA LEU A 94 -5.46 -5.97 20.34
C LEU A 94 -5.63 -4.71 21.20
N ALA A 95 -6.29 -4.82 22.35
CA ALA A 95 -6.44 -3.70 23.29
C ALA A 95 -5.07 -3.25 23.81
N ASP A 96 -4.26 -4.19 24.32
CA ASP A 96 -2.91 -3.93 24.81
C ASP A 96 -2.02 -3.31 23.73
N PHE A 97 -2.14 -3.78 22.48
CA PHE A 97 -1.39 -3.21 21.36
C PHE A 97 -1.78 -1.76 21.08
N LEU A 98 -3.08 -1.44 21.04
CA LEU A 98 -3.56 -0.08 20.82
C LEU A 98 -3.12 0.88 21.95
N ASP A 99 -3.07 0.41 23.20
CA ASP A 99 -2.70 1.23 24.35
C ASP A 99 -1.18 1.32 24.60
N SER A 100 -0.37 0.40 24.04
CA SER A 100 1.08 0.34 24.27
C SER A 100 1.89 1.49 23.67
N ASP A 101 1.48 2.01 22.50
CA ASP A 101 2.17 3.08 21.81
C ASP A 101 1.17 4.04 21.18
N SER A 102 1.37 5.34 21.39
CA SER A 102 0.47 6.37 20.87
C SER A 102 0.25 6.27 19.35
N TYR A 103 1.24 5.83 18.56
CA TYR A 103 1.10 5.69 17.11
C TYR A 103 0.27 4.46 16.71
N ASN A 104 0.19 3.41 17.56
CA ASN A 104 -0.59 2.21 17.27
C ASN A 104 -2.09 2.51 17.11
N ARG A 105 -2.58 3.64 17.65
CA ARG A 105 -3.95 4.11 17.42
C ARG A 105 -4.32 4.16 15.94
N ARG A 106 -3.37 4.42 15.04
CA ARG A 106 -3.59 4.46 13.59
C ARG A 106 -4.06 3.13 12.99
N LEU A 107 -3.85 2.00 13.68
CA LEU A 107 -4.41 0.70 13.30
C LEU A 107 -5.93 0.76 13.15
N VAL A 108 -6.63 1.59 13.95
CA VAL A 108 -8.09 1.77 13.89
C VAL A 108 -8.59 2.11 12.49
N LEU A 109 -7.81 2.86 11.69
CA LEU A 109 -8.18 3.19 10.31
C LEU A 109 -8.29 1.93 9.44
N TYR A 110 -7.42 0.96 9.65
CA TYR A 110 -7.28 -0.24 8.81
C TYR A 110 -7.95 -1.49 9.38
N PHE A 111 -8.32 -1.47 10.66
CA PHE A 111 -8.76 -2.65 11.38
C PHE A 111 -10.06 -3.24 10.82
N PRO A 112 -10.15 -4.54 10.48
CA PRO A 112 -11.29 -5.07 9.75
C PRO A 112 -12.56 -4.93 10.56
N PHE A 113 -13.62 -4.52 9.88
CA PHE A 113 -14.90 -4.26 10.50
C PHE A 113 -15.46 -5.53 11.13
N GLU A 114 -15.35 -6.65 10.44
CA GLU A 114 -15.89 -7.94 10.88
C GLU A 114 -15.29 -8.46 12.20
N LEU A 115 -14.20 -7.84 12.69
CA LEU A 115 -13.59 -8.15 13.98
C LEU A 115 -14.03 -7.21 15.11
N VAL A 116 -14.68 -6.07 14.82
CA VAL A 116 -15.15 -5.12 15.83
C VAL A 116 -16.50 -5.60 16.39
N PRO A 117 -16.58 -5.97 17.67
CA PRO A 117 -17.82 -6.49 18.24
C PRO A 117 -18.85 -5.37 18.41
N ARG A 118 -20.12 -5.67 18.11
CA ARG A 118 -21.24 -4.75 18.37
C ARG A 118 -21.36 -4.42 19.85
N LYS A 119 -21.88 -3.23 20.18
CA LYS A 119 -22.11 -2.82 21.57
C LYS A 119 -23.07 -3.76 22.30
N ASN A 120 -24.12 -4.21 21.62
CA ASN A 120 -25.16 -5.07 22.18
C ASN A 120 -24.83 -6.58 22.13
N TRP A 121 -23.67 -6.98 21.57
CA TRP A 121 -23.28 -8.38 21.55
C TRP A 121 -22.88 -8.87 22.94
N GLN A 122 -23.50 -9.97 23.38
CA GLN A 122 -23.26 -10.60 24.68
C GLN A 122 -22.78 -12.03 24.47
N SER A 123 -21.47 -12.24 24.63
CA SER A 123 -20.92 -13.60 24.61
C SER A 123 -21.36 -14.39 25.84
N ARG A 124 -21.58 -15.70 25.67
CA ARG A 124 -21.82 -16.63 26.79
C ARG A 124 -20.58 -16.82 27.67
N SER A 125 -19.38 -16.55 27.14
CA SER A 125 -18.14 -16.57 27.91
C SER A 125 -17.91 -15.20 28.56
N SER A 126 -17.83 -15.17 29.89
CA SER A 126 -17.53 -13.96 30.65
C SER A 126 -16.14 -13.40 30.32
N ARG A 127 -15.17 -14.28 30.02
CA ARG A 127 -13.81 -13.89 29.61
C ARG A 127 -13.83 -13.17 28.26
N VAL A 128 -14.55 -13.71 27.27
CA VAL A 128 -14.73 -13.06 25.96
C VAL A 128 -15.44 -11.72 26.11
N ALA A 129 -16.53 -11.68 26.88
CA ALA A 129 -17.29 -10.45 27.10
C ALA A 129 -16.41 -9.33 27.71
N GLY A 130 -15.59 -9.67 28.72
CA GLY A 130 -14.66 -8.71 29.33
C GLY A 130 -13.57 -8.23 28.37
N ALA A 131 -12.93 -9.14 27.64
CA ALA A 131 -11.89 -8.78 26.67
C ALA A 131 -12.44 -7.94 25.50
N ALA A 132 -13.61 -8.30 24.98
CA ALA A 132 -14.28 -7.55 23.91
C ALA A 132 -14.68 -6.14 24.36
N GLU A 133 -15.16 -5.97 25.59
CA GLU A 133 -15.47 -4.65 26.15
C GLU A 133 -14.22 -3.78 26.31
N HIS A 134 -13.14 -4.36 26.83
CA HIS A 134 -11.87 -3.65 26.94
C HIS A 134 -11.36 -3.20 25.56
N PHE A 135 -11.38 -4.11 24.58
CA PHE A 135 -11.01 -3.78 23.21
C PHE A 135 -11.89 -2.66 22.61
N ARG A 136 -13.22 -2.70 22.78
CA ARG A 136 -14.11 -1.62 22.32
C ARG A 136 -13.74 -0.27 22.94
N ALA A 137 -13.44 -0.25 24.24
CA ALA A 137 -13.05 0.97 24.94
C ALA A 137 -11.75 1.55 24.36
N SER A 138 -10.71 0.73 24.20
CA SER A 138 -9.42 1.15 23.61
C SER A 138 -9.59 1.58 22.15
N TYR A 139 -10.35 0.83 21.35
CA TYR A 139 -10.65 1.17 19.96
C TYR A 139 -11.34 2.54 19.85
N MET A 140 -12.38 2.79 20.65
CA MET A 140 -13.12 4.06 20.61
C MET A 140 -12.32 5.24 21.17
N LYS A 141 -11.45 5.01 22.16
CA LYS A 141 -10.48 6.02 22.63
C LYS A 141 -9.55 6.42 21.48
N CYS A 142 -8.89 5.45 20.85
CA CYS A 142 -8.01 5.68 19.71
C CYS A 142 -8.72 6.37 18.53
N TRP A 143 -9.95 5.96 18.20
CA TRP A 143 -10.75 6.62 17.16
C TRP A 143 -10.97 8.10 17.43
N ARG A 144 -11.32 8.48 18.68
CA ARG A 144 -11.51 9.89 19.06
C ARG A 144 -10.22 10.68 18.94
N GLU A 145 -9.09 10.11 19.38
CA GLU A 145 -7.77 10.75 19.26
C GLU A 145 -7.38 10.99 17.79
N LEU A 146 -7.82 10.12 16.87
CA LEU A 146 -7.58 10.29 15.43
C LEU A 146 -8.45 11.38 14.78
N LEU A 147 -9.50 11.90 15.43
CA LEU A 147 -10.36 12.93 14.84
C LEU A 147 -9.66 14.29 14.65
N VAL A 148 -8.51 14.50 15.30
CA VAL A 148 -7.68 15.70 15.10
C VAL A 148 -6.59 15.51 14.05
N GLU A 149 -6.35 14.27 13.60
CA GLU A 149 -5.33 13.97 12.60
C GLU A 149 -5.82 14.31 11.19
N LYS A 150 -4.91 14.89 10.40
CA LYS A 150 -5.13 15.24 9.01
C LYS A 150 -4.18 14.43 8.15
N ASP A 151 -4.72 13.80 7.13
CA ASP A 151 -3.97 13.02 6.16
C ASP A 151 -4.21 13.57 4.76
N VAL A 152 -3.27 13.36 3.85
CA VAL A 152 -3.48 13.60 2.43
C VAL A 152 -4.57 12.64 1.94
N ARG A 153 -5.62 13.14 1.30
CA ARG A 153 -6.77 12.34 0.87
C ARG A 153 -6.38 11.22 -0.10
N ALA A 154 -5.42 11.48 -0.99
CA ALA A 154 -4.90 10.50 -1.94
C ALA A 154 -4.40 9.21 -1.25
N ASN A 155 -3.93 9.28 0.01
CA ASN A 155 -3.57 8.13 0.84
C ASN A 155 -4.66 7.06 0.91
N PHE A 156 -5.93 7.46 0.82
CA PHE A 156 -7.08 6.59 1.02
C PHE A 156 -8.00 6.49 -0.20
N VAL A 157 -7.62 7.06 -1.35
CA VAL A 157 -8.44 7.04 -2.57
C VAL A 157 -7.76 6.21 -3.65
N ASP A 158 -6.60 6.67 -4.12
CA ASP A 158 -5.89 6.09 -5.26
C ASP A 158 -4.41 5.79 -4.96
N GLY A 159 -3.87 6.29 -3.85
CA GLY A 159 -2.46 6.18 -3.49
C GLY A 159 -1.52 6.99 -4.39
N ASP A 160 -2.06 7.84 -5.27
CA ASP A 160 -1.29 8.68 -6.20
C ASP A 160 -0.92 10.01 -5.52
N ILE A 161 -0.09 9.91 -4.48
CA ILE A 161 0.39 11.05 -3.70
C ILE A 161 1.45 11.78 -4.52
N LEU A 162 1.19 13.04 -4.84
CA LEU A 162 2.11 13.85 -5.63
C LEU A 162 3.25 14.39 -4.77
N GLU A 163 4.43 14.49 -5.37
CA GLU A 163 5.55 15.25 -4.82
C GLU A 163 5.17 16.73 -4.69
N THR A 164 5.79 17.45 -3.76
CA THR A 164 5.43 18.83 -3.44
C THR A 164 5.56 19.75 -4.66
N GLU A 165 6.56 19.50 -5.50
CA GLU A 165 6.85 20.19 -6.76
C GLU A 165 5.73 19.99 -7.80
N LEU A 166 5.05 18.85 -7.74
CA LEU A 166 3.94 18.49 -8.62
C LEU A 166 2.58 18.95 -8.07
N SER A 167 2.55 19.51 -6.86
CA SER A 167 1.33 19.98 -6.19
C SER A 167 1.58 21.30 -5.43
N PRO A 168 1.84 22.41 -6.14
CA PRO A 168 2.22 23.70 -5.53
C PRO A 168 1.15 24.30 -4.61
N SER A 169 -0.12 23.90 -4.76
CA SER A 169 -1.23 24.32 -3.87
C SER A 169 -1.43 23.39 -2.66
N GLY A 170 -0.55 22.39 -2.48
CA GLY A 170 -0.78 21.28 -1.57
C GLY A 170 -1.84 20.30 -2.08
N GLN A 171 -1.90 19.12 -1.47
CA GLN A 171 -2.90 18.10 -1.78
C GLN A 171 -4.11 18.24 -0.85
N PRO A 172 -5.33 17.89 -1.29
CA PRO A 172 -6.50 17.87 -0.43
C PRO A 172 -6.27 17.00 0.80
N VAL A 173 -6.61 17.51 1.98
CA VAL A 173 -6.51 16.79 3.25
C VAL A 173 -7.87 16.28 3.72
N VAL A 174 -7.86 15.22 4.52
CA VAL A 174 -9.04 14.59 5.12
C VAL A 174 -8.75 14.18 6.56
N CYS A 175 -9.77 14.20 7.41
CA CYS A 175 -9.72 13.48 8.68
C CYS A 175 -10.31 12.09 8.46
N LYS A 176 -9.45 11.09 8.23
CA LYS A 176 -9.92 9.76 7.78
C LYS A 176 -10.74 9.02 8.84
N ALA A 177 -10.48 9.26 10.12
CA ALA A 177 -11.26 8.67 11.21
C ALA A 177 -12.76 9.06 11.17
N ALA A 178 -13.09 10.26 10.68
CA ALA A 178 -14.48 10.68 10.49
C ALA A 178 -15.21 9.79 9.48
N HIS A 179 -14.51 9.27 8.48
CA HIS A 179 -15.11 8.39 7.49
C HIS A 179 -15.55 7.03 8.06
N LEU A 180 -15.05 6.62 9.23
CA LEU A 180 -15.47 5.36 9.88
C LEU A 180 -16.85 5.46 10.55
N ILE A 181 -17.42 6.67 10.68
CA ILE A 181 -18.70 6.93 11.37
C ILE A 181 -19.83 6.00 10.94
N PRO A 182 -20.12 5.76 9.62
CA PRO A 182 -21.23 4.89 9.22
C PRO A 182 -21.18 3.52 9.87
N TYR A 183 -19.97 2.98 9.94
CA TYR A 183 -19.74 1.68 10.53
C TYR A 183 -19.81 1.70 12.07
N LEU A 184 -19.30 2.75 12.71
CA LEU A 184 -19.43 2.90 14.17
C LEU A 184 -20.89 3.05 14.61
N VAL A 185 -21.70 3.71 13.79
CA VAL A 185 -23.16 3.77 13.99
C VAL A 185 -23.79 2.39 13.76
N GLU A 186 -23.41 1.67 12.71
CA GLU A 186 -23.86 0.30 12.44
C GLU A 186 -23.56 -0.66 13.60
N LYS A 187 -22.39 -0.54 14.23
CA LYS A 187 -21.99 -1.35 15.40
C LYS A 187 -22.49 -0.80 16.74
N GLU A 188 -23.29 0.26 16.72
CA GLU A 188 -23.85 0.95 17.90
C GLU A 188 -22.77 1.50 18.86
N LEU A 189 -21.56 1.72 18.38
CA LEU A 189 -20.45 2.30 19.13
C LEU A 189 -20.51 3.83 19.18
N LEU A 190 -21.23 4.43 18.24
CA LEU A 190 -21.45 5.86 18.12
C LEU A 190 -22.93 6.12 17.80
N ALA A 191 -23.58 7.04 18.51
CA ALA A 191 -24.93 7.46 18.13
C ALA A 191 -24.88 8.43 16.93
N THR A 192 -25.90 8.40 16.06
CA THR A 192 -26.02 9.37 14.95
C THR A 192 -25.95 10.82 15.43
N ALA A 193 -26.60 11.12 16.56
CA ALA A 193 -26.59 12.47 17.15
C ALA A 193 -25.16 12.91 17.55
N ASP A 194 -24.36 12.02 18.13
CA ASP A 194 -22.97 12.30 18.50
C ASP A 194 -22.11 12.54 17.26
N ALA A 195 -22.36 11.79 16.18
CA ALA A 195 -21.67 11.98 14.90
C ALA A 195 -21.98 13.35 14.28
N VAL A 196 -23.24 13.79 14.31
CA VAL A 196 -23.66 15.12 13.82
C VAL A 196 -23.08 16.23 14.70
N ALA A 197 -23.06 16.05 16.03
CA ALA A 197 -22.51 17.03 16.96
C ALA A 197 -21.03 17.36 16.69
N LEU A 198 -20.26 16.46 16.06
CA LEU A 198 -18.88 16.73 15.65
C LEU A 198 -18.75 17.94 14.70
N LEU A 199 -19.81 18.30 13.96
CA LEU A 199 -19.84 19.47 13.08
C LEU A 199 -19.79 20.79 13.85
N ASP A 200 -20.39 20.82 15.04
CA ASP A 200 -20.50 22.01 15.88
C ASP A 200 -19.36 22.10 16.90
N THR A 201 -18.89 20.97 17.42
CA THR A 201 -17.91 20.96 18.51
C THR A 201 -16.46 21.09 18.05
N ASN A 202 -16.19 21.06 16.74
CA ASN A 202 -14.82 21.05 16.21
C ASN A 202 -14.56 22.13 15.16
N PRO A 203 -13.48 22.93 15.30
CA PRO A 203 -13.15 23.98 14.34
C PRO A 203 -12.49 23.45 13.06
N SER A 204 -11.99 22.20 13.06
CA SER A 204 -11.26 21.63 11.93
C SER A 204 -12.15 21.46 10.69
N GLU A 205 -11.86 22.20 9.63
CA GLU A 205 -12.58 22.07 8.35
C GLU A 205 -12.46 20.67 7.74
N ALA A 206 -11.30 20.02 7.87
CA ALA A 206 -11.08 18.66 7.36
C ALA A 206 -11.97 17.63 8.08
N LEU A 207 -12.18 17.79 9.39
CA LEU A 207 -13.11 16.96 10.16
C LEU A 207 -14.56 17.24 9.75
N ARG A 208 -14.97 18.51 9.68
CA ARG A 208 -16.34 18.86 9.27
C ARG A 208 -16.68 18.33 7.88
N ARG A 209 -15.76 18.47 6.91
CA ARG A 209 -15.88 17.85 5.58
C ARG A 209 -15.98 16.33 5.65
N GLY A 210 -15.13 15.69 6.46
CA GLY A 210 -15.18 14.23 6.66
C GLY A 210 -16.51 13.74 7.24
N VAL A 211 -17.11 14.49 8.17
CA VAL A 211 -18.46 14.19 8.70
C VAL A 211 -19.53 14.40 7.63
N VAL A 212 -19.46 15.49 6.86
CA VAL A 212 -20.42 15.72 5.76
C VAL A 212 -20.34 14.63 4.69
N ASP A 213 -19.14 14.16 4.34
CA ASP A 213 -18.93 13.09 3.36
C ASP A 213 -19.70 11.80 3.73
N VAL A 214 -19.94 11.55 5.03
CA VAL A 214 -20.59 10.32 5.51
C VAL A 214 -22.10 10.44 5.74
N LEU A 215 -22.68 11.64 5.83
CA LEU A 215 -24.12 11.81 6.09
C LEU A 215 -25.00 11.14 5.02
N PRO A 216 -24.71 11.23 3.70
CA PRO A 216 -25.52 10.55 2.70
C PRO A 216 -25.48 9.03 2.80
N VAL A 217 -24.41 8.47 3.38
CA VAL A 217 -24.24 7.04 3.63
C VAL A 217 -25.06 6.62 4.83
N LEU A 218 -25.03 7.39 5.92
CA LEU A 218 -25.92 7.19 7.07
C LEU A 218 -27.40 7.23 6.64
N ALA A 219 -27.76 8.15 5.75
CA ALA A 219 -29.10 8.21 5.19
C ALA A 219 -29.43 6.97 4.34
N GLY A 220 -28.50 6.53 3.49
CA GLY A 220 -28.64 5.29 2.73
C GLY A 220 -28.73 4.02 3.59
N MET A 221 -28.16 4.06 4.80
CA MET A 221 -28.26 3.00 5.82
C MET A 221 -29.49 3.14 6.72
N SER A 222 -30.35 4.14 6.49
CA SER A 222 -31.54 4.44 7.30
C SER A 222 -31.24 4.87 8.75
N TYR A 223 -30.03 5.36 9.04
CA TYR A 223 -29.68 5.96 10.34
C TYR A 223 -29.93 7.46 10.42
N LEU A 224 -30.25 8.08 9.28
CA LEU A 224 -30.56 9.50 9.13
C LEU A 224 -31.64 9.67 8.05
N ASP A 225 -32.54 10.63 8.20
CA ASP A 225 -33.46 10.96 7.12
C ASP A 225 -32.74 11.75 6.00
N TYR A 226 -33.08 11.52 4.73
CA TYR A 226 -32.47 12.26 3.62
C TYR A 226 -32.75 13.77 3.70
N GLY A 227 -33.96 14.17 4.12
CA GLY A 227 -34.30 15.57 4.32
C GLY A 227 -33.51 16.20 5.47
N GLU A 228 -33.25 15.43 6.53
CA GLU A 228 -32.39 15.85 7.64
C GLU A 228 -30.92 15.99 7.20
N CYS A 229 -30.38 15.02 6.46
CA CYS A 229 -29.05 15.08 5.84
C CYS A 229 -28.89 16.37 5.02
N ASP A 230 -29.88 16.69 4.18
CA ASP A 230 -29.91 17.91 3.38
C ASP A 230 -29.90 19.18 4.21
N ARG A 231 -30.71 19.23 5.28
CA ARG A 231 -30.76 20.38 6.19
C ARG A 231 -29.42 20.61 6.88
N ILE A 232 -28.81 19.55 7.42
CA ILE A 232 -27.51 19.61 8.10
C ILE A 232 -26.44 20.10 7.12
N THR A 233 -26.34 19.47 5.95
CA THR A 233 -25.33 19.79 4.93
C THR A 233 -25.40 21.27 4.51
N ARG A 234 -26.61 21.79 4.28
CA ARG A 234 -26.83 23.21 3.96
C ARG A 234 -26.51 24.15 5.12
N ALA A 235 -26.87 23.80 6.35
CA ALA A 235 -26.61 24.61 7.54
C ALA A 235 -25.10 24.86 7.76
N HIS A 236 -24.25 23.91 7.36
CA HIS A 236 -22.80 24.03 7.47
C HIS A 236 -22.12 24.55 6.18
N GLY A 237 -22.89 25.02 5.20
CA GLY A 237 -22.35 25.62 3.97
C GLY A 237 -21.71 24.63 3.01
N PHE A 238 -21.93 23.33 3.20
CA PHE A 238 -21.51 22.31 2.25
C PHE A 238 -22.64 22.07 1.25
N TYR A 239 -22.35 22.13 -0.05
CA TYR A 239 -23.30 21.70 -1.06
C TYR A 239 -23.08 20.21 -1.34
N PRO A 240 -24.15 19.40 -1.56
CA PRO A 240 -24.01 18.00 -1.92
C PRO A 240 -23.33 17.88 -3.30
N TYR A 241 -22.00 17.86 -3.30
CA TYR A 241 -21.19 17.65 -4.50
C TYR A 241 -21.41 16.23 -5.05
N ALA A 242 -21.90 15.31 -4.21
CA ALA A 242 -22.15 13.90 -4.54
C ALA A 242 -23.37 13.68 -5.46
N GLU A 243 -24.45 14.45 -5.34
CA GLU A 243 -25.70 14.14 -6.06
C GLU A 243 -25.60 14.32 -7.58
N LYS A 244 -24.88 15.35 -8.06
CA LYS A 244 -24.74 15.60 -9.52
C LYS A 244 -23.84 14.60 -10.23
N ARG A 245 -22.87 13.99 -9.53
CA ARG A 245 -21.93 13.03 -10.13
C ARG A 245 -22.48 11.59 -10.11
N ASN A 246 -23.23 11.25 -9.06
CA ASN A 246 -23.75 9.90 -8.85
C ASN A 246 -24.99 9.60 -9.70
N ALA A 247 -25.84 10.61 -9.94
CA ALA A 247 -26.98 10.49 -10.84
C ALA A 247 -26.57 10.14 -12.28
N SER A 248 -25.40 10.61 -12.74
CA SER A 248 -24.90 10.29 -14.09
C SER A 248 -24.39 8.86 -14.25
N ILE A 249 -24.02 8.18 -13.15
CA ILE A 249 -23.47 6.81 -13.18
C ILE A 249 -24.63 5.79 -13.12
N CYS A 250 -25.63 6.02 -12.28
CA CYS A 250 -26.80 5.13 -12.18
C CYS A 250 -27.81 5.29 -13.34
N ALA A 251 -27.88 6.45 -14.00
CA ALA A 251 -28.86 6.69 -15.07
C ALA A 251 -28.51 6.04 -16.43
N GLN A 252 -27.40 5.31 -16.56
CA GLN A 252 -26.94 4.73 -17.84
C GLN A 252 -27.28 3.24 -18.04
N THR A 253 -28.28 2.72 -17.34
CA THR A 253 -28.65 1.28 -17.29
C THR A 253 -29.53 0.79 -18.44
N LYS A 254 -29.39 1.35 -19.64
CA LYS A 254 -29.75 0.63 -20.88
C LYS A 254 -28.49 0.31 -21.67
N THR A 255 -27.67 -0.59 -21.11
CA THR A 255 -26.62 -1.30 -21.85
C THR A 255 -27.31 -2.35 -22.73
N ASP A 256 -27.72 -1.94 -23.92
CA ASP A 256 -28.27 -2.84 -24.92
C ASP A 256 -27.22 -3.20 -25.99
N ARG A 257 -27.61 -4.08 -26.91
CA ARG A 257 -26.78 -4.52 -28.04
C ARG A 257 -26.24 -3.34 -28.87
N ALA A 258 -26.93 -2.20 -28.91
CA ALA A 258 -26.51 -1.05 -29.69
C ALA A 258 -25.26 -0.39 -29.09
N TRP A 259 -25.09 -0.42 -27.77
CA TRP A 259 -23.88 0.12 -27.13
C TRP A 259 -22.61 -0.64 -27.54
N LEU A 260 -22.63 -1.98 -27.53
CA LEU A 260 -21.47 -2.78 -27.94
C LEU A 260 -21.09 -2.51 -29.40
N ALA A 261 -22.07 -2.39 -30.29
CA ALA A 261 -21.83 -2.10 -31.70
C ALA A 261 -21.18 -0.71 -31.93
N GLY A 262 -21.51 0.28 -31.08
CA GLY A 262 -20.93 1.63 -31.14
C GLY A 262 -19.67 1.84 -30.31
N LEU A 263 -19.19 0.83 -29.58
CA LEU A 263 -18.17 1.02 -28.55
C LEU A 263 -16.82 1.48 -29.10
N ALA A 264 -16.40 0.98 -30.27
CA ALA A 264 -15.15 1.41 -30.89
C ALA A 264 -15.17 2.90 -31.24
N ALA A 265 -16.29 3.39 -31.79
CA ALA A 265 -16.48 4.80 -32.12
C ALA A 265 -16.56 5.69 -30.87
N ASP A 266 -17.25 5.23 -29.81
CA ASP A 266 -17.32 5.93 -28.52
C ASP A 266 -15.93 6.05 -27.89
N ALA A 267 -15.14 4.96 -27.90
CA ALA A 267 -13.78 4.95 -27.39
C ALA A 267 -12.86 5.90 -28.17
N GLU A 268 -12.95 5.93 -29.50
CA GLU A 268 -12.19 6.86 -30.33
C GLU A 268 -12.55 8.33 -30.02
N PHE A 269 -13.84 8.62 -29.84
CA PHE A 269 -14.31 9.95 -29.48
C PHE A 269 -13.80 10.41 -28.10
N GLU A 270 -13.85 9.54 -27.10
CA GLU A 270 -13.32 9.84 -25.76
C GLU A 270 -11.79 9.98 -25.78
N MET A 271 -11.07 9.20 -26.60
CA MET A 271 -9.63 9.35 -26.80
C MET A 271 -9.27 10.72 -27.40
N LYS A 272 -10.03 11.20 -28.40
CA LYS A 272 -9.85 12.56 -28.94
C LYS A 272 -10.03 13.64 -27.86
N LYS A 273 -10.98 13.47 -26.94
CA LYS A 273 -11.11 14.39 -25.79
C LYS A 273 -9.91 14.36 -24.86
N ILE A 274 -9.34 13.18 -24.59
CA ILE A 274 -8.11 13.04 -23.80
C ILE A 274 -6.95 13.75 -24.50
N GLU A 275 -6.80 13.58 -25.81
CA GLU A 275 -5.76 14.25 -26.60
C GLU A 275 -5.92 15.78 -26.58
N MET A 276 -7.14 16.30 -26.79
CA MET A 276 -7.42 17.73 -26.66
C MET A 276 -7.07 18.28 -25.27
N ARG A 277 -7.33 17.50 -24.22
CA ARG A 277 -6.98 17.87 -22.84
C ARG A 277 -5.47 17.86 -22.64
N VAL A 278 -4.75 16.88 -23.16
CA VAL A 278 -3.28 16.82 -23.12
C VAL A 278 -2.68 18.05 -23.80
N THR A 279 -3.15 18.43 -24.98
CA THR A 279 -2.70 19.66 -25.66
C THR A 279 -2.99 20.91 -24.84
N LEU A 280 -4.14 20.99 -24.16
CA LEU A 280 -4.44 22.09 -23.25
C LEU A 280 -3.50 22.10 -22.03
N ASP A 281 -3.21 20.94 -21.46
CA ASP A 281 -2.32 20.79 -20.31
C ASP A 281 -0.87 21.19 -20.69
N GLU A 282 -0.40 20.84 -21.88
CA GLU A 282 0.88 21.31 -22.45
C GLU A 282 0.88 22.83 -22.67
N SER A 283 -0.24 23.41 -23.15
CA SER A 283 -0.35 24.86 -23.35
C SER A 283 -0.35 25.67 -22.03
N ARG A 284 -0.59 25.00 -20.90
CA ARG A 284 -0.54 25.58 -19.54
C ARG A 284 0.83 25.46 -18.90
N ASP A 285 1.84 25.00 -19.65
CA ASP A 285 3.22 24.81 -19.18
C ASP A 285 3.31 23.83 -18.00
N LEU A 286 2.43 22.82 -17.96
CA LEU A 286 2.56 21.74 -16.99
C LEU A 286 3.81 20.89 -17.32
N PRO A 287 4.55 20.39 -16.31
CA PRO A 287 5.73 19.56 -16.55
C PRO A 287 5.41 18.36 -17.46
N ARG A 288 6.26 18.08 -18.46
CA ARG A 288 6.04 16.96 -19.41
C ARG A 288 5.76 15.60 -18.73
N PRO A 289 6.48 15.21 -17.66
CA PRO A 289 6.18 13.97 -16.93
C PRO A 289 4.75 13.97 -16.35
N ARG A 290 4.29 15.12 -15.87
CA ARG A 290 2.92 15.28 -15.33
C ARG A 290 1.88 15.11 -16.43
N VAL A 291 2.06 15.75 -17.59
CA VAL A 291 1.14 15.61 -18.74
C VAL A 291 1.08 14.15 -19.21
N ALA A 292 2.23 13.48 -19.33
CA ALA A 292 2.29 12.07 -19.72
C ALA A 292 1.58 11.16 -18.71
N TRP A 293 1.77 11.40 -17.41
CA TRP A 293 1.08 10.68 -16.35
C TRP A 293 -0.44 10.90 -16.42
N GLU A 294 -0.91 12.14 -16.56
CA GLU A 294 -2.34 12.45 -16.62
C GLU A 294 -3.02 11.83 -17.84
N ARG A 295 -2.32 11.75 -18.99
CA ARG A 295 -2.81 11.01 -20.16
C ARG A 295 -3.04 9.53 -19.83
N LEU A 296 -2.03 8.88 -19.26
CA LEU A 296 -2.09 7.46 -18.92
C LEU A 296 -3.18 7.16 -17.87
N ASP A 297 -3.34 8.02 -16.87
CA ASP A 297 -4.39 7.91 -15.87
C ASP A 297 -5.79 8.04 -16.50
N ARG A 298 -6.00 9.02 -17.39
CA ARG A 298 -7.28 9.20 -18.10
C ARG A 298 -7.59 8.01 -19.02
N GLU A 299 -6.60 7.47 -19.74
CA GLU A 299 -6.74 6.25 -20.54
C GLU A 299 -7.14 5.05 -19.67
N ASP A 300 -6.52 4.87 -18.50
CA ASP A 300 -6.80 3.76 -17.58
C ASP A 300 -8.20 3.86 -16.96
N LYS A 301 -8.61 5.08 -16.56
CA LYS A 301 -9.97 5.37 -16.07
C LYS A 301 -11.02 5.12 -17.14
N LEU A 302 -10.76 5.49 -18.38
CA LEU A 302 -11.64 5.20 -19.52
C LEU A 302 -11.78 3.69 -19.75
N ALA A 303 -10.66 2.96 -19.80
CA ALA A 303 -10.67 1.51 -19.95
C ALA A 303 -11.43 0.82 -18.81
N SER A 304 -11.22 1.25 -17.56
CA SER A 304 -11.91 0.72 -16.39
C SER A 304 -13.42 1.00 -16.43
N ARG A 305 -13.84 2.20 -16.85
CA ARG A 305 -15.27 2.54 -17.01
C ARG A 305 -15.96 1.64 -18.03
N TYR A 306 -15.31 1.37 -19.17
CA TYR A 306 -15.85 0.44 -20.16
C TYR A 306 -15.83 -1.01 -19.67
N ALA A 307 -14.78 -1.42 -18.96
CA ALA A 307 -14.70 -2.73 -18.34
C ALA A 307 -15.87 -2.99 -17.37
N ASP A 308 -16.22 -2.02 -16.52
CA ASP A 308 -17.36 -2.15 -15.59
C ASP A 308 -18.69 -2.34 -16.34
N ARG A 309 -18.91 -1.57 -17.41
CA ARG A 309 -20.11 -1.72 -18.25
C ARG A 309 -20.18 -3.07 -18.95
N MET A 310 -19.05 -3.55 -19.51
CA MET A 310 -18.98 -4.87 -20.10
C MET A 310 -19.22 -5.98 -19.08
N ALA A 311 -18.66 -5.84 -17.88
CA ALA A 311 -18.80 -6.80 -16.80
C ALA A 311 -20.27 -6.98 -16.40
N MET A 312 -21.00 -5.87 -16.21
CA MET A 312 -22.43 -5.90 -15.93
C MET A 312 -23.24 -6.53 -17.07
N LEU A 313 -22.92 -6.19 -18.33
CA LEU A 313 -23.59 -6.75 -19.50
C LEU A 313 -23.41 -8.28 -19.58
N LEU A 314 -22.18 -8.77 -19.40
CA LEU A 314 -21.84 -10.19 -19.49
C LEU A 314 -22.36 -11.00 -18.31
N ALA A 315 -22.33 -10.45 -17.10
CA ALA A 315 -22.90 -11.11 -15.93
C ALA A 315 -24.42 -11.30 -16.08
N GLY A 316 -25.11 -10.33 -16.71
CA GLY A 316 -26.54 -10.43 -17.02
C GLY A 316 -26.87 -11.26 -18.26
N ASN A 317 -25.97 -11.34 -19.25
CA ASN A 317 -26.21 -11.95 -20.56
C ASN A 317 -24.98 -12.77 -21.03
N PRO A 318 -24.71 -13.94 -20.43
CA PRO A 318 -23.52 -14.73 -20.76
C PRO A 318 -23.44 -15.20 -22.23
N GLU A 319 -24.56 -15.26 -22.94
CA GLU A 319 -24.58 -15.59 -24.37
C GLU A 319 -23.88 -14.54 -25.24
N ARG A 320 -23.64 -13.33 -24.71
CA ARG A 320 -22.90 -12.24 -25.37
C ARG A 320 -21.39 -12.43 -25.38
N VAL A 321 -20.89 -13.50 -24.78
CA VAL A 321 -19.47 -13.86 -24.77
C VAL A 321 -18.88 -13.90 -26.19
N SER A 322 -19.62 -14.41 -27.19
CA SER A 322 -19.15 -14.45 -28.58
C SER A 322 -18.96 -13.05 -29.18
N ASP A 323 -19.83 -12.10 -28.85
CA ASP A 323 -19.76 -10.73 -29.33
C ASP A 323 -18.48 -10.05 -28.80
N ILE A 324 -18.13 -10.31 -27.53
CA ILE A 324 -16.91 -9.76 -26.91
C ILE A 324 -15.64 -10.42 -27.47
N ARG A 325 -15.65 -11.73 -27.77
CA ARG A 325 -14.51 -12.38 -28.44
C ARG A 325 -14.24 -11.77 -29.81
N ALA A 326 -15.29 -11.58 -30.60
CA ALA A 326 -15.18 -10.94 -31.91
C ALA A 326 -14.57 -9.52 -31.77
N LEU A 327 -15.04 -8.77 -30.77
CA LEU A 327 -14.52 -7.44 -30.49
C LEU A 327 -13.05 -7.45 -30.04
N LEU A 328 -12.62 -8.41 -29.22
CA LEU A 328 -11.22 -8.53 -28.80
C LEU A 328 -10.30 -8.81 -29.99
N ALA A 329 -10.75 -9.65 -30.92
CA ALA A 329 -10.00 -9.99 -32.13
C ALA A 329 -9.89 -8.82 -33.12
N SER A 330 -10.89 -7.92 -33.17
CA SER A 330 -10.94 -6.79 -34.09
C SER A 330 -10.56 -5.44 -33.49
N ALA A 331 -10.28 -5.36 -32.19
CA ALA A 331 -9.98 -4.09 -31.52
C ALA A 331 -8.54 -3.64 -31.80
N ASP A 332 -8.38 -2.50 -32.47
CA ASP A 332 -7.08 -1.91 -32.80
C ASP A 332 -6.55 -0.95 -31.70
N GLY A 333 -7.40 -0.53 -30.77
CA GLY A 333 -7.07 0.44 -29.72
C GLY A 333 -6.68 -0.18 -28.38
N LYS A 334 -5.55 0.25 -27.80
CA LYS A 334 -5.07 -0.14 -26.46
C LYS A 334 -6.15 -0.03 -25.38
N VAL A 335 -6.86 1.09 -25.31
CA VAL A 335 -7.91 1.33 -24.30
C VAL A 335 -9.05 0.31 -24.43
N LEU A 336 -9.48 0.00 -25.65
CA LEU A 336 -10.56 -0.94 -25.89
C LEU A 336 -10.13 -2.38 -25.56
N ARG A 337 -8.94 -2.80 -25.98
CA ARG A 337 -8.40 -4.13 -25.63
C ARG A 337 -8.26 -4.31 -24.11
N LEU A 338 -7.75 -3.29 -23.41
CA LEU A 338 -7.69 -3.29 -21.94
C LEU A 338 -9.08 -3.35 -21.30
N ALA A 339 -10.04 -2.58 -21.82
CA ALA A 339 -11.42 -2.60 -21.33
C ALA A 339 -12.04 -3.99 -21.48
N ILE A 340 -11.81 -4.66 -22.61
CA ILE A 340 -12.32 -6.02 -22.87
C ILE A 340 -11.69 -7.01 -21.89
N ILE A 341 -10.36 -7.07 -21.80
CA ILE A 341 -9.65 -7.99 -20.89
C ILE A 341 -10.12 -7.81 -19.44
N ARG A 342 -10.19 -6.56 -18.96
CA ARG A 342 -10.65 -6.26 -17.60
C ARG A 342 -12.13 -6.55 -17.41
N GLY A 343 -12.96 -6.25 -18.41
CA GLY A 343 -14.40 -6.47 -18.38
C GLY A 343 -14.74 -7.96 -18.30
N LEU A 344 -14.02 -8.81 -19.03
CA LEU A 344 -14.10 -10.27 -18.90
C LEU A 344 -13.73 -10.74 -17.49
N GLY A 345 -12.61 -10.23 -16.95
CA GLY A 345 -12.17 -10.50 -15.59
C GLY A 345 -13.26 -10.21 -14.56
N ARG A 346 -13.78 -8.98 -14.59
CA ARG A 346 -14.83 -8.49 -13.68
C ARG A 346 -16.17 -9.20 -13.88
N ALA A 347 -16.54 -9.60 -15.10
CA ALA A 347 -17.75 -10.37 -15.36
C ALA A 347 -17.73 -11.71 -14.60
N VAL A 348 -16.62 -12.42 -14.70
CA VAL A 348 -16.41 -13.70 -14.00
C VAL A 348 -16.46 -13.51 -12.49
N GLU A 349 -15.84 -12.45 -11.96
CA GLU A 349 -15.86 -12.13 -10.52
C GLU A 349 -17.26 -11.81 -10.01
N LEU A 350 -18.05 -11.04 -10.79
CA LEU A 350 -19.45 -10.78 -10.45
C LEU A 350 -20.26 -12.08 -10.40
N LEU A 351 -20.01 -13.03 -11.30
CA LEU A 351 -20.69 -14.33 -11.29
C LEU A 351 -20.33 -15.19 -10.07
N VAL A 352 -19.13 -15.05 -9.50
CA VAL A 352 -18.77 -15.78 -8.25
C VAL A 352 -19.75 -15.44 -7.13
N THR A 353 -20.17 -14.18 -7.02
CA THR A 353 -21.14 -13.75 -5.99
C THR A 353 -22.52 -14.38 -6.17
N ALA A 354 -22.87 -14.79 -7.39
CA ALA A 354 -24.11 -15.48 -7.72
C ALA A 354 -23.98 -17.01 -7.74
N GLY A 355 -22.76 -17.56 -7.79
CA GLY A 355 -22.46 -18.98 -7.75
C GLY A 355 -21.20 -19.37 -8.54
N SER A 356 -20.31 -20.15 -7.92
CA SER A 356 -18.98 -20.47 -8.47
C SER A 356 -18.99 -21.28 -9.78
N SER A 357 -20.01 -22.11 -10.04
CA SER A 357 -20.03 -22.97 -11.23
C SER A 357 -20.08 -22.18 -12.55
N ARG A 358 -20.94 -21.15 -12.61
CA ARG A 358 -21.07 -20.28 -13.80
C ARG A 358 -19.81 -19.45 -14.03
N ALA A 359 -19.17 -19.00 -12.96
CA ALA A 359 -17.91 -18.26 -13.04
C ALA A 359 -16.79 -19.13 -13.62
N VAL A 360 -16.67 -20.39 -13.16
CA VAL A 360 -15.69 -21.36 -13.68
C VAL A 360 -15.94 -21.69 -15.15
N GLU A 361 -17.21 -21.91 -15.55
CA GLU A 361 -17.58 -22.16 -16.94
C GLU A 361 -17.21 -20.98 -17.85
N MET A 362 -17.58 -19.76 -17.45
CA MET A 362 -17.26 -18.55 -18.21
C MET A 362 -15.74 -18.35 -18.31
N ALA A 363 -15.02 -18.45 -17.20
CA ALA A 363 -13.56 -18.33 -17.19
C ALA A 363 -12.89 -19.36 -18.11
N GLY A 364 -13.32 -20.62 -18.05
CA GLY A 364 -12.84 -21.70 -18.91
C GLY A 364 -13.02 -21.39 -20.40
N SER A 365 -14.15 -20.80 -20.76
CA SER A 365 -14.45 -20.42 -22.13
C SER A 365 -13.53 -19.34 -22.71
N PHE A 366 -12.85 -18.53 -21.87
CA PHE A 366 -11.97 -17.45 -22.31
C PHE A 366 -10.47 -17.77 -22.21
N GLN A 367 -10.09 -18.92 -21.67
CA GLN A 367 -8.68 -19.24 -21.47
C GLN A 367 -7.87 -19.21 -22.77
N ALA A 368 -8.44 -19.70 -23.88
CA ALA A 368 -7.79 -19.66 -25.19
C ALA A 368 -7.61 -18.22 -25.70
N ASP A 369 -8.62 -17.37 -25.54
CA ASP A 369 -8.58 -15.96 -25.93
C ASP A 369 -7.51 -15.18 -25.13
N LEU A 370 -7.43 -15.43 -23.82
CA LEU A 370 -6.41 -14.80 -22.97
C LEU A 370 -5.00 -15.28 -23.32
N ARG A 371 -4.83 -16.56 -23.71
CA ARG A 371 -3.54 -17.08 -24.19
C ARG A 371 -3.13 -16.46 -25.52
N ASP A 372 -4.06 -16.31 -26.46
CA ASP A 372 -3.79 -15.66 -27.74
C ASP A 372 -3.42 -14.17 -27.54
N ALA A 373 -4.21 -13.46 -26.72
CA ALA A 373 -3.95 -12.09 -26.34
C ALA A 373 -2.63 -11.94 -25.57
N TRP A 374 -2.20 -12.95 -24.80
CA TRP A 374 -0.91 -12.93 -24.13
C TRP A 374 0.27 -12.98 -25.10
N VAL A 375 0.20 -13.90 -26.06
CA VAL A 375 1.26 -14.11 -27.06
C VAL A 375 1.39 -12.86 -27.93
N LYS A 376 0.28 -12.36 -28.45
CA LYS A 376 0.23 -11.21 -29.37
C LYS A 376 0.28 -9.85 -28.69
N GLY A 377 -0.05 -9.79 -27.40
CA GLY A 377 -0.32 -8.54 -26.69
C GLY A 377 0.93 -7.76 -26.31
N VAL A 378 0.73 -6.44 -26.18
CA VAL A 378 1.73 -5.50 -25.68
C VAL A 378 1.87 -5.60 -24.14
N PRO A 379 2.93 -5.04 -23.52
CA PRO A 379 3.16 -5.16 -22.08
C PRO A 379 1.95 -4.79 -21.19
N GLY A 380 1.20 -3.73 -21.54
CA GLY A 380 0.02 -3.32 -20.77
C GLY A 380 -1.12 -4.34 -20.79
N GLU A 381 -1.30 -5.06 -21.89
CA GLU A 381 -2.30 -6.14 -21.99
C GLU A 381 -1.86 -7.34 -21.18
N ARG A 382 -0.58 -7.70 -21.24
CA ARG A 382 -0.01 -8.78 -20.41
C ARG A 382 -0.15 -8.46 -18.92
N ASP A 383 0.04 -7.20 -18.50
CA ASP A 383 -0.20 -6.81 -17.12
C ASP A 383 -1.69 -6.92 -16.73
N ALA A 384 -2.61 -6.54 -17.62
CA ALA A 384 -4.05 -6.71 -17.39
C ALA A 384 -4.45 -8.18 -17.28
N ILE A 385 -3.97 -9.04 -18.19
CA ILE A 385 -4.17 -10.50 -18.15
C ILE A 385 -3.60 -11.07 -16.85
N THR A 386 -2.39 -10.66 -16.45
CA THR A 386 -1.77 -11.08 -15.19
C THR A 386 -2.67 -10.78 -14.00
N SER A 387 -3.24 -9.58 -13.97
CA SER A 387 -4.14 -9.14 -12.89
C SER A 387 -5.42 -9.98 -12.85
N VAL A 388 -6.05 -10.20 -14.01
CA VAL A 388 -7.27 -11.03 -14.12
C VAL A 388 -7.01 -12.47 -13.64
N LEU A 389 -5.94 -13.09 -14.11
CA LEU A 389 -5.64 -14.48 -13.78
C LEU A 389 -5.30 -14.67 -12.30
N ILE A 390 -4.53 -13.76 -11.70
CA ILE A 390 -4.23 -13.82 -10.26
C ILE A 390 -5.50 -13.66 -9.43
N ARG A 391 -6.37 -12.70 -9.79
CA ARG A 391 -7.65 -12.49 -9.09
C ARG A 391 -8.54 -13.73 -9.15
N TRP A 392 -8.60 -14.40 -10.30
CA TRP A 392 -9.34 -15.65 -10.46
C TRP A 392 -8.75 -16.81 -9.65
N VAL A 393 -7.42 -16.90 -9.53
CA VAL A 393 -6.77 -17.88 -8.63
C VAL A 393 -7.09 -17.56 -7.17
N ASN A 394 -7.03 -16.30 -6.76
CA ASN A 394 -7.36 -15.87 -5.40
C ASN A 394 -8.85 -16.06 -5.04
N GLN A 395 -9.74 -16.19 -6.03
CA GLN A 395 -11.14 -16.58 -5.85
C GLN A 395 -11.40 -18.09 -5.95
N GLY A 396 -10.37 -18.90 -6.19
CA GLY A 396 -10.51 -20.35 -6.40
C GLY A 396 -11.19 -20.73 -7.72
N ILE A 397 -11.31 -19.82 -8.68
CA ILE A 397 -11.88 -20.09 -10.02
C ILE A 397 -10.88 -20.88 -10.87
N LEU A 398 -9.61 -20.52 -10.75
CA LEU A 398 -8.49 -21.19 -11.42
C LEU A 398 -7.53 -21.80 -10.40
N GLN A 399 -6.86 -22.87 -10.81
CA GLN A 399 -5.76 -23.45 -10.06
C GLN A 399 -4.46 -22.68 -10.33
N SER A 400 -3.59 -22.56 -9.34
CA SER A 400 -2.32 -21.83 -9.46
C SER A 400 -1.41 -22.36 -10.58
N SER A 401 -1.48 -23.67 -10.90
CA SER A 401 -0.73 -24.28 -12.00
C SER A 401 -1.08 -23.70 -13.38
N PHE A 402 -2.25 -23.08 -13.55
CA PHE A 402 -2.61 -22.40 -14.79
C PHE A 402 -1.72 -21.19 -15.08
N LEU A 403 -1.19 -20.53 -14.04
CA LEU A 403 -0.32 -19.37 -14.16
C LEU A 403 1.07 -19.73 -14.71
N GLU A 404 1.51 -20.97 -14.55
CA GLU A 404 2.81 -21.45 -15.02
C GLU A 404 2.96 -21.30 -16.54
N TRP A 405 1.87 -21.49 -17.31
CA TRP A 405 1.87 -21.29 -18.76
C TRP A 405 2.25 -19.85 -19.14
N PHE A 406 1.88 -18.88 -18.32
CA PHE A 406 2.17 -17.46 -18.53
C PHE A 406 3.51 -17.03 -17.91
N GLY A 407 4.20 -17.94 -17.19
CA GLY A 407 5.34 -17.58 -16.35
C GLY A 407 4.97 -16.52 -15.30
N ILE A 408 3.76 -16.62 -14.74
CA ILE A 408 3.29 -15.70 -13.70
C ILE A 408 3.48 -16.39 -12.34
N GLU A 409 4.25 -15.75 -11.47
CA GLU A 409 4.29 -16.06 -10.05
C GLU A 409 3.27 -15.18 -9.32
N VAL A 410 2.50 -15.75 -8.37
CA VAL A 410 1.54 -14.98 -7.57
C VAL A 410 2.33 -14.17 -6.54
N PRO A 411 2.35 -12.83 -6.65
CA PRO A 411 3.01 -12.01 -5.64
C PRO A 411 2.19 -12.01 -4.36
N CYS A 412 2.88 -11.97 -3.23
CA CYS A 412 2.27 -11.95 -1.91
C CYS A 412 2.63 -10.61 -1.25
N LEU A 413 1.64 -9.73 -1.09
CA LEU A 413 1.85 -8.34 -0.64
C LEU A 413 2.30 -8.25 0.82
N ASP A 414 2.01 -9.25 1.64
CA ASP A 414 2.36 -9.36 3.06
C ASP A 414 3.55 -10.27 3.33
N LYS A 415 4.08 -11.00 2.33
CA LYS A 415 5.23 -11.90 2.52
C LYS A 415 6.49 -11.14 2.95
N LEU A 416 7.04 -11.53 4.09
CA LEU A 416 8.33 -11.02 4.59
C LEU A 416 9.46 -11.40 3.62
N HIS A 417 10.47 -10.55 3.48
CA HIS A 417 11.66 -10.83 2.66
C HIS A 417 12.38 -12.10 3.15
N LEU A 418 12.44 -12.27 4.48
CA LEU A 418 13.00 -13.43 5.16
C LEU A 418 12.42 -14.79 4.71
N ASN A 419 11.27 -14.80 4.05
CA ASN A 419 10.60 -16.02 3.58
C ASN A 419 10.92 -16.36 2.11
N GLY A 420 11.98 -15.76 1.55
CA GLY A 420 12.52 -16.08 0.22
C GLY A 420 11.58 -15.66 -0.91
N ASN A 421 11.79 -14.46 -1.44
CA ASN A 421 11.12 -14.01 -2.66
C ASN A 421 12.05 -14.19 -3.87
N ARG A 422 11.78 -15.21 -4.69
CA ARG A 422 12.60 -15.55 -5.86
C ARG A 422 12.69 -14.40 -6.87
N LEU A 423 11.62 -13.61 -7.00
CA LEU A 423 11.61 -12.43 -7.87
C LEU A 423 12.60 -11.37 -7.38
N ILE A 424 12.68 -11.14 -6.07
CA ILE A 424 13.64 -10.18 -5.49
C ILE A 424 15.06 -10.71 -5.68
N ALA A 425 15.31 -11.99 -5.38
CA ALA A 425 16.64 -12.60 -5.54
C ALA A 425 17.18 -12.42 -6.97
N ALA A 426 16.35 -12.69 -7.99
CA ALA A 426 16.74 -12.52 -9.40
C ALA A 426 17.03 -11.06 -9.79
N GLU A 427 16.41 -10.07 -9.12
CA GLU A 427 16.75 -8.65 -9.33
C GLU A 427 18.04 -8.27 -8.61
N LEU A 428 18.26 -8.78 -7.39
CA LEU A 428 19.49 -8.53 -6.62
C LEU A 428 20.73 -9.16 -7.27
N GLU A 429 20.60 -10.35 -7.87
CA GLU A 429 21.70 -10.99 -8.62
C GLU A 429 22.25 -10.09 -9.73
N LYS A 430 21.40 -9.27 -10.38
CA LYS A 430 21.83 -8.32 -11.40
C LYS A 430 22.59 -7.12 -10.84
N LEU A 431 22.45 -6.85 -9.54
CA LEU A 431 23.14 -5.75 -8.84
C LEU A 431 24.51 -6.18 -8.32
N ALA A 432 24.81 -7.49 -8.22
CA ALA A 432 26.09 -7.97 -7.70
C ALA A 432 27.31 -7.42 -8.47
N PRO A 433 27.32 -7.40 -9.83
CA PRO A 433 28.42 -6.82 -10.59
C PRO A 433 28.59 -5.32 -10.35
N VAL A 434 27.50 -4.61 -10.03
CA VAL A 434 27.53 -3.17 -9.73
C VAL A 434 28.23 -2.92 -8.40
N ILE A 435 27.86 -3.67 -7.37
CA ILE A 435 28.52 -3.58 -6.05
C ILE A 435 30.02 -3.83 -6.16
N GLU A 436 30.40 -4.85 -6.93
CA GLU A 436 31.80 -5.18 -7.15
C GLU A 436 32.54 -4.09 -7.92
N ALA A 437 31.91 -3.48 -8.92
CA ALA A 437 32.47 -2.36 -9.65
C ALA A 437 32.66 -1.11 -8.77
N VAL A 438 31.71 -0.78 -7.89
CA VAL A 438 31.85 0.33 -6.92
C VAL A 438 33.03 0.09 -5.99
N ARG A 439 33.25 -1.17 -5.58
CA ARG A 439 34.34 -1.55 -4.69
C ARG A 439 35.71 -1.52 -5.37
N MET A 440 35.80 -2.04 -6.59
CA MET A 440 37.07 -2.18 -7.32
C MET A 440 37.53 -0.89 -8.00
N ASP A 441 36.64 0.06 -8.22
CA ASP A 441 36.99 1.37 -8.74
C ASP A 441 37.52 2.26 -7.60
N ASP A 442 38.80 2.65 -7.70
CA ASP A 442 39.51 3.47 -6.69
C ASP A 442 38.83 4.82 -6.40
N GLU A 443 38.11 5.37 -7.39
CA GLU A 443 37.40 6.62 -7.24
C GLU A 443 36.06 6.39 -6.55
N LEU A 444 35.24 5.47 -7.06
CA LEU A 444 33.92 5.17 -6.50
C LEU A 444 34.01 4.64 -5.07
N SER A 445 34.98 3.78 -4.77
CA SER A 445 35.19 3.25 -3.42
C SER A 445 35.59 4.32 -2.39
N ARG A 446 36.17 5.45 -2.84
CA ARG A 446 36.42 6.62 -1.99
C ARG A 446 35.19 7.49 -1.80
N LEU A 447 34.28 7.51 -2.77
CA LEU A 447 33.10 8.39 -2.75
C LEU A 447 31.87 7.71 -2.12
N LEU A 448 31.72 6.40 -2.32
CA LEU A 448 30.52 5.64 -1.99
C LEU A 448 30.82 4.43 -1.12
N TYR A 449 29.82 3.99 -0.36
CA TYR A 449 29.83 2.65 0.21
C TYR A 449 29.47 1.62 -0.89
N PRO A 450 30.11 0.43 -0.91
CA PRO A 450 29.77 -0.65 -1.84
C PRO A 450 28.48 -1.37 -1.39
N ILE A 451 27.37 -0.63 -1.33
CA ILE A 451 26.04 -1.06 -0.92
C ILE A 451 25.00 -0.31 -1.74
N VAL A 452 23.89 -1.00 -2.01
CA VAL A 452 22.63 -0.38 -2.43
C VAL A 452 21.48 -0.80 -1.51
N ILE A 453 20.46 0.05 -1.42
CA ILE A 453 19.14 -0.35 -0.95
C ILE A 453 18.26 -0.56 -2.17
N PHE A 454 17.68 -1.75 -2.33
CA PHE A 454 16.62 -2.02 -3.30
C PHE A 454 15.26 -1.74 -2.66
N PHE A 455 14.45 -0.87 -3.26
CA PHE A 455 13.15 -0.48 -2.73
C PHE A 455 12.09 -0.31 -3.83
N GLY A 456 10.96 0.33 -3.50
CA GLY A 456 9.96 0.71 -4.48
C GLY A 456 8.97 -0.39 -4.87
N SER A 457 8.29 -0.21 -6.00
CA SER A 457 7.11 -1.02 -6.36
C SER A 457 7.43 -2.49 -6.65
N ARG A 458 8.66 -2.78 -7.12
CA ARG A 458 9.14 -4.14 -7.40
C ARG A 458 9.34 -4.93 -6.11
N LEU A 459 9.98 -4.32 -5.12
CA LEU A 459 10.11 -4.89 -3.78
C LEU A 459 8.74 -5.18 -3.15
N LYS A 460 7.80 -4.24 -3.31
CA LYS A 460 6.44 -4.33 -2.76
C LYS A 460 5.55 -5.37 -3.47
N GLY A 461 5.99 -5.94 -4.60
CA GLY A 461 5.31 -7.05 -5.28
C GLY A 461 4.14 -6.67 -6.20
N TYR A 462 3.85 -5.38 -6.40
CA TYR A 462 2.76 -4.94 -7.29
C TYR A 462 3.25 -4.25 -8.58
N ALA A 463 4.56 -4.16 -8.80
CA ALA A 463 5.17 -3.58 -9.98
C ALA A 463 4.66 -4.21 -11.29
N LYS A 464 4.47 -3.37 -12.31
CA LYS A 464 4.26 -3.84 -13.69
C LYS A 464 5.55 -4.43 -14.26
N ARG A 465 5.44 -5.24 -15.31
CA ARG A 465 6.62 -5.90 -15.92
C ARG A 465 7.68 -4.89 -16.41
N ASN A 466 7.23 -3.71 -16.83
CA ASN A 466 8.06 -2.60 -17.30
C ASN A 466 8.36 -1.56 -16.21
N ALA A 467 8.00 -1.80 -14.95
CA ALA A 467 8.31 -0.86 -13.88
C ALA A 467 9.83 -0.75 -13.68
N ASP A 468 10.26 0.45 -13.32
CA ASP A 468 11.65 0.78 -13.03
C ASP A 468 12.13 0.05 -11.76
N VAL A 469 13.45 0.02 -11.61
CA VAL A 469 14.13 -0.50 -10.42
C VAL A 469 14.61 0.68 -9.60
N ASP A 470 14.05 0.82 -8.41
CA ASP A 470 14.39 1.90 -7.48
C ASP A 470 15.52 1.45 -6.56
N ILE A 471 16.62 2.20 -6.56
CA ILE A 471 17.78 1.93 -5.72
C ILE A 471 18.28 3.19 -5.02
N ALA A 472 18.82 3.01 -3.82
CA ALA A 472 19.51 4.07 -3.11
C ALA A 472 20.97 3.70 -2.85
N VAL A 473 21.84 4.69 -2.88
CA VAL A 473 23.28 4.58 -2.60
C VAL A 473 23.65 5.49 -1.44
N PHE A 474 24.79 5.22 -0.80
CA PHE A 474 25.31 6.02 0.30
C PHE A 474 26.60 6.72 -0.10
N VAL A 475 26.60 8.05 0.00
CA VAL A 475 27.78 8.88 -0.17
C VAL A 475 28.47 9.04 1.18
N LYS A 476 29.79 8.82 1.22
CA LYS A 476 30.58 8.86 2.46
C LYS A 476 30.59 10.26 3.10
N ALA A 477 30.80 10.29 4.42
CA ALA A 477 30.64 11.50 5.23
C ALA A 477 31.71 12.58 4.96
N ASP A 478 32.87 12.19 4.45
CA ASP A 478 34.00 13.06 4.12
C ASP A 478 33.92 13.65 2.70
N VAL A 479 32.94 13.24 1.91
CA VAL A 479 32.77 13.67 0.52
C VAL A 479 32.06 15.03 0.44
N LEU A 480 32.60 15.92 -0.38
CA LEU A 480 32.01 17.24 -0.58
C LEU A 480 30.85 17.16 -1.57
N PHE A 481 29.79 17.93 -1.31
CA PHE A 481 28.64 17.98 -2.22
C PHE A 481 29.00 18.47 -3.63
N ALA A 482 30.09 19.24 -3.76
CA ALA A 482 30.65 19.65 -5.05
C ALA A 482 31.06 18.47 -5.95
N ASP A 483 31.30 17.29 -5.38
CA ASP A 483 31.63 16.07 -6.13
C ASP A 483 30.39 15.37 -6.71
N ARG A 484 29.17 15.84 -6.42
CA ARG A 484 27.93 15.22 -6.91
C ARG A 484 27.86 15.00 -8.42
N PRO A 485 28.25 15.96 -9.30
CA PRO A 485 28.25 15.71 -10.75
C PRO A 485 29.18 14.56 -11.15
N ARG A 486 30.33 14.43 -10.48
CA ARG A 486 31.31 13.36 -10.68
C ARG A 486 30.76 12.01 -10.24
N ILE A 487 30.13 11.96 -9.06
CA ILE A 487 29.43 10.77 -8.55
C ILE A 487 28.34 10.32 -9.54
N ARG A 488 27.49 11.24 -10.00
CA ARG A 488 26.44 10.94 -10.98
C ARG A 488 26.98 10.39 -12.30
N GLN A 489 28.07 10.98 -12.80
CA GLN A 489 28.77 10.46 -13.98
C GLN A 489 29.27 9.04 -13.73
N ALA A 490 29.90 8.78 -12.59
CA ALA A 490 30.43 7.47 -12.24
C ALA A 490 29.32 6.42 -12.08
N LEU A 491 28.24 6.74 -11.36
CA LEU A 491 27.05 5.89 -11.23
C LEU A 491 26.45 5.55 -12.60
N SER A 492 26.35 6.52 -13.51
CA SER A 492 25.81 6.28 -14.85
C SER A 492 26.62 5.29 -15.71
N ARG A 493 27.91 5.10 -15.38
CA ARG A 493 28.77 4.11 -16.03
C ARG A 493 28.57 2.71 -15.45
N VAL A 494 28.39 2.63 -14.12
CA VAL A 494 28.31 1.35 -13.40
C VAL A 494 26.89 0.76 -13.40
N PHE A 495 25.87 1.59 -13.56
CA PHE A 495 24.47 1.17 -13.75
C PHE A 495 24.07 1.28 -15.23
N PRO A 496 24.44 0.31 -16.09
CA PRO A 496 24.14 0.36 -17.52
C PRO A 496 22.67 0.05 -17.83
N ASP A 497 21.91 -0.52 -16.88
CA ASP A 497 20.50 -0.88 -17.10
C ASP A 497 19.63 0.37 -17.20
N ASN A 498 18.94 0.51 -18.33
CA ASN A 498 17.98 1.58 -18.57
C ASN A 498 16.83 1.60 -17.55
N LYS A 499 16.56 0.48 -16.85
CA LYS A 499 15.55 0.42 -15.78
C LYS A 499 15.98 1.09 -14.47
N ILE A 500 17.27 1.34 -14.30
CA ILE A 500 17.87 1.97 -13.11
C ILE A 500 18.30 3.41 -13.43
N ARG A 501 18.47 3.73 -14.72
CA ARG A 501 19.04 4.99 -15.18
C ARG A 501 18.09 6.15 -14.89
N GLY A 502 18.44 6.96 -13.90
CA GLY A 502 17.69 8.16 -13.48
C GLY A 502 16.87 8.00 -12.21
N SER A 503 16.80 6.79 -11.64
CA SER A 503 16.06 6.48 -10.40
C SER A 503 16.96 6.24 -9.18
N ILE A 504 18.26 6.55 -9.28
CA ILE A 504 19.20 6.36 -8.18
C ILE A 504 19.05 7.49 -7.17
N VAL A 505 18.66 7.14 -5.96
CA VAL A 505 18.57 8.04 -4.81
C VAL A 505 19.88 8.06 -4.03
N GLU A 506 20.36 9.24 -3.66
CA GLU A 506 21.59 9.43 -2.89
C GLU A 506 21.27 9.80 -1.44
N PHE A 507 21.77 8.99 -0.50
CA PHE A 507 21.88 9.37 0.91
C PHE A 507 23.26 9.95 1.17
N TRP A 508 23.33 11.27 1.33
CA TRP A 508 24.56 11.97 1.70
C TRP A 508 24.75 11.90 3.21
N LEU A 509 25.83 11.26 3.66
CA LEU A 509 26.07 11.09 5.09
C LEU A 509 26.89 12.25 5.66
N ALA A 510 26.79 12.46 6.96
CA ALA A 510 27.66 13.31 7.75
C ALA A 510 28.05 12.59 9.04
N ALA A 511 29.27 12.85 9.52
CA ALA A 511 29.73 12.34 10.81
C ALA A 511 29.26 13.28 11.93
N GLU A 512 28.67 12.71 12.97
CA GLU A 512 28.25 13.40 14.19
C GLU A 512 28.87 12.77 15.45
N GLY A 513 28.82 13.52 16.55
CA GLY A 513 29.38 13.12 17.83
C GLY A 513 30.86 13.53 18.00
N ALA A 514 31.31 13.56 19.26
CA ALA A 514 32.65 14.04 19.60
C ALA A 514 33.79 13.20 18.99
N LYS A 515 33.49 11.95 18.61
CA LYS A 515 34.44 11.02 17.97
C LYS A 515 34.15 10.79 16.49
N GLY A 516 33.10 11.40 15.93
CA GLY A 516 32.67 11.15 14.55
C GLY A 516 32.22 9.70 14.29
N ASP A 517 31.82 8.98 15.33
CA ASP A 517 31.42 7.57 15.29
C ASP A 517 29.95 7.38 14.89
N LYS A 518 29.14 8.44 14.91
CA LYS A 518 27.75 8.41 14.46
C LYS A 518 27.62 8.97 13.06
N LEU A 519 26.77 8.35 12.26
CA LEU A 519 26.42 8.81 10.92
C LEU A 519 24.98 9.32 10.92
N VAL A 520 24.75 10.42 10.21
CA VAL A 520 23.42 10.96 9.96
C VAL A 520 23.24 11.26 8.48
N VAL A 521 22.00 11.28 8.01
CA VAL A 521 21.68 11.79 6.68
C VAL A 521 21.71 13.31 6.72
N ARG A 522 22.42 13.92 5.76
CA ARG A 522 22.54 15.36 5.60
C ARG A 522 21.31 15.90 4.88
N ASP A 523 20.57 16.78 5.55
CA ASP A 523 19.45 17.52 4.96
C ASP A 523 20.01 18.69 4.13
N LEU A 524 19.92 18.59 2.80
CA LEU A 524 20.45 19.59 1.86
C LEU A 524 19.37 20.65 1.54
N ALA A 525 19.79 21.87 1.23
CA ALA A 525 18.84 22.96 0.94
C ALA A 525 18.17 22.84 -0.44
N ASP A 526 18.97 22.44 -1.45
CA ASP A 526 18.53 22.30 -2.84
C ASP A 526 18.25 20.81 -3.13
N MET A 527 17.07 20.35 -2.69
CA MET A 527 16.62 18.97 -2.91
C MET A 527 16.11 18.75 -4.34
N ASP A 528 16.34 17.55 -4.86
CA ASP A 528 15.69 17.05 -6.08
C ASP A 528 15.30 15.58 -5.89
N VAL A 529 14.59 15.00 -6.86
CA VAL A 529 14.05 13.62 -6.81
C VAL A 529 15.10 12.53 -6.57
N SER A 530 16.38 12.85 -6.71
CA SER A 530 17.49 11.92 -6.59
C SER A 530 18.30 12.10 -5.30
N LEU A 531 17.92 13.05 -4.44
CA LEU A 531 18.48 13.25 -3.11
C LEU A 531 17.48 12.82 -2.04
N ALA A 532 17.93 12.00 -1.09
CA ALA A 532 17.14 11.70 0.10
C ALA A 532 17.59 12.56 1.28
N ASP A 533 16.64 12.86 2.15
CA ASP A 533 16.86 13.56 3.42
C ASP A 533 16.61 12.63 4.62
N SER A 534 16.77 13.15 5.84
CA SER A 534 16.61 12.40 7.07
C SER A 534 15.16 12.00 7.40
N THR A 535 14.16 12.44 6.63
CA THR A 535 12.77 11.99 6.72
C THR A 535 12.51 10.71 5.93
N TRP A 536 13.42 10.30 5.03
CA TRP A 536 13.33 9.09 4.21
C TRP A 536 13.65 7.78 4.96
N ALA A 537 13.32 7.74 6.25
CA ALA A 537 13.47 6.56 7.11
C ALA A 537 12.78 5.32 6.53
N HIS A 538 11.70 5.51 5.78
CA HIS A 538 10.96 4.43 5.13
C HIS A 538 11.78 3.66 4.08
N VAL A 539 12.72 4.32 3.38
CA VAL A 539 13.64 3.64 2.45
C VAL A 539 14.72 2.91 3.25
N LEU A 540 15.35 3.60 4.20
CA LEU A 540 16.42 3.03 5.04
C LEU A 540 15.96 1.78 5.81
N LEU A 541 14.75 1.82 6.36
CA LEU A 541 14.22 0.77 7.22
C LEU A 541 13.35 -0.25 6.48
N GLY A 542 12.75 0.15 5.36
CA GLY A 542 11.80 -0.67 4.59
C GLY A 542 12.38 -1.33 3.33
N GLY A 543 13.55 -0.91 2.86
CA GLY A 543 14.22 -1.48 1.69
C GLY A 543 15.17 -2.64 2.01
N VAL A 544 15.48 -3.46 1.01
CA VAL A 544 16.45 -4.57 1.13
C VAL A 544 17.86 -4.04 0.93
N TRP A 545 18.75 -4.32 1.89
CA TRP A 545 20.14 -3.88 1.85
C TRP A 545 20.97 -4.93 1.11
N PHE A 546 21.77 -4.52 0.14
CA PHE A 546 22.54 -5.43 -0.70
C PHE A 546 23.94 -4.87 -0.95
N GLY A 547 24.98 -5.60 -0.53
CA GLY A 547 26.33 -5.06 -0.62
C GLY A 547 27.38 -5.84 0.17
N SER A 548 28.53 -5.19 0.38
CA SER A 548 29.60 -5.65 1.28
C SER A 548 29.07 -5.84 2.70
N GLN A 549 29.37 -7.00 3.28
CA GLN A 549 29.00 -7.29 4.67
C GLN A 549 29.57 -6.25 5.65
N GLU A 550 30.82 -5.82 5.46
CA GLU A 550 31.51 -4.87 6.32
C GLU A 550 30.82 -3.51 6.30
N ALA A 551 30.53 -3.01 5.10
CA ALA A 551 29.88 -1.73 4.94
C ALA A 551 28.44 -1.76 5.51
N ILE A 552 27.71 -2.87 5.34
CA ILE A 552 26.36 -3.02 5.93
C ILE A 552 26.46 -3.00 7.46
N LYS A 553 27.42 -3.73 8.06
CA LYS A 553 27.68 -3.69 9.52
C LYS A 553 27.94 -2.26 10.00
N GLU A 554 28.77 -1.51 9.28
CA GLU A 554 29.11 -0.13 9.62
C GLU A 554 27.86 0.78 9.62
N LEU A 555 27.04 0.75 8.56
CA LEU A 555 25.84 1.57 8.50
C LEU A 555 24.77 1.13 9.51
N TYR A 556 24.62 -0.16 9.77
CA TYR A 556 23.74 -0.64 10.84
C TYR A 556 24.20 -0.20 12.24
N ALA A 557 25.50 -0.09 12.46
CA ALA A 557 26.05 0.35 13.75
C ALA A 557 25.99 1.86 13.93
N ASN A 558 26.27 2.62 12.88
CA ASN A 558 26.56 4.05 13.01
C ASN A 558 25.42 4.95 12.51
N LEU A 559 24.58 4.49 11.57
CA LEU A 559 23.48 5.28 10.98
C LEU A 559 22.12 4.92 11.58
N LEU A 560 21.73 3.64 11.52
CA LEU A 560 20.37 3.22 11.85
C LEU A 560 19.92 3.45 13.31
N PRO A 561 20.78 3.37 14.34
CA PRO A 561 20.37 3.62 15.71
C PRO A 561 19.82 5.04 15.91
N GLY A 562 20.25 6.03 15.11
CA GLY A 562 19.73 7.39 15.18
C GLY A 562 18.20 7.50 14.98
N PHE A 563 17.57 6.52 14.33
CA PHE A 563 16.11 6.47 14.15
C PHE A 563 15.38 5.83 15.34
N LEU A 564 16.09 5.09 16.20
CA LEU A 564 15.56 4.48 17.42
C LEU A 564 15.63 5.41 18.64
N TYR A 565 16.42 6.48 18.54
CA TYR A 565 16.57 7.52 19.55
C TYR A 565 16.12 8.86 18.98
N SER A 566 14.82 9.17 19.04
CA SER A 566 14.37 10.49 18.56
C SER A 566 14.94 11.63 19.41
N ASN A 567 15.13 11.42 20.72
CA ASN A 567 15.65 12.41 21.68
C ASN A 567 14.99 13.80 21.55
N GLY A 568 13.69 13.84 21.28
CA GLY A 568 12.95 15.08 21.08
C GLY A 568 13.24 15.80 19.75
N LYS A 569 13.92 15.16 18.79
CA LYS A 569 14.12 15.66 17.43
C LYS A 569 12.76 15.99 16.81
N LYS A 570 12.70 17.13 16.13
CA LYS A 570 11.48 17.60 15.45
C LYS A 570 11.74 17.96 14.00
N PHE A 571 10.76 17.70 13.15
CA PHE A 571 10.68 18.23 11.79
C PHE A 571 9.49 19.17 11.72
N GLU A 572 9.71 20.45 11.37
CA GLU A 572 8.65 21.45 11.27
C GLU A 572 7.72 21.49 12.50
N SER A 573 8.30 21.36 13.71
CA SER A 573 7.62 21.27 15.02
C SER A 573 6.92 19.94 15.35
N HIS A 574 6.89 18.98 14.44
CA HIS A 574 6.37 17.63 14.67
C HIS A 574 7.46 16.71 15.21
N ASP A 575 7.09 15.75 16.07
CA ASP A 575 8.01 14.71 16.54
C ASP A 575 8.57 13.90 15.35
N ALA A 576 9.90 13.78 15.28
CA ALA A 576 10.58 13.13 14.17
C ALA A 576 10.17 11.66 13.99
N ARG A 577 9.98 10.95 15.11
CA ARG A 577 9.56 9.54 15.06
C ARG A 577 8.18 9.40 14.44
N THR A 578 7.26 10.26 14.82
CA THR A 578 5.91 10.29 14.25
C THR A 578 5.96 10.49 12.73
N GLU A 579 6.80 11.39 12.23
CA GLU A 579 6.96 11.60 10.77
C GLU A 579 7.60 10.39 10.07
N TRP A 580 8.61 9.77 10.66
CA TRP A 580 9.19 8.53 10.13
C TRP A 580 8.18 7.40 10.05
N LEU A 581 7.38 7.21 11.11
CA LEU A 581 6.31 6.21 11.13
C LEU A 581 5.23 6.50 10.08
N LYS A 582 4.87 7.77 9.84
CA LYS A 582 3.97 8.15 8.73
C LYS A 582 4.57 7.80 7.38
N GLY A 583 5.86 8.04 7.18
CA GLY A 583 6.57 7.63 5.97
C GLY A 583 6.54 6.11 5.78
N ILE A 584 6.80 5.34 6.84
CA ILE A 584 6.76 3.87 6.82
C ILE A 584 5.34 3.39 6.53
N GLU A 585 4.33 3.92 7.22
CA GLU A 585 2.92 3.61 6.98
C GLU A 585 2.57 3.83 5.52
N ARG A 586 2.87 5.03 4.99
CA ARG A 586 2.65 5.42 3.60
C ARG A 586 3.21 4.42 2.61
N GLU A 587 4.46 3.99 2.83
CA GLU A 587 5.13 3.02 1.96
C GLU A 587 4.57 1.60 2.06
N VAL A 588 4.30 1.16 3.28
CA VAL A 588 3.90 -0.21 3.61
C VAL A 588 2.44 -0.47 3.26
N LEU A 589 1.57 0.53 3.44
CA LEU A 589 0.12 0.39 3.28
C LEU A 589 -0.38 1.16 2.06
N GLN A 590 -0.26 2.47 2.04
CA GLN A 590 -0.90 3.29 1.00
C GLN A 590 -0.30 3.00 -0.38
N TYR A 591 1.01 3.13 -0.56
CA TYR A 591 1.63 2.82 -1.85
C TYR A 591 1.56 1.33 -2.19
N ARG A 592 1.63 0.44 -1.20
CA ARG A 592 1.57 -1.00 -1.46
C ARG A 592 0.18 -1.48 -1.85
N LEU A 593 -0.85 -1.00 -1.16
CA LEU A 593 -2.21 -1.53 -1.27
C LEU A 593 -3.10 -0.60 -2.08
N MET A 594 -3.14 0.70 -1.74
CA MET A 594 -4.01 1.68 -2.41
C MET A 594 -3.53 2.04 -3.81
N HIS A 595 -2.21 2.22 -4.00
CA HIS A 595 -1.61 2.52 -5.31
C HIS A 595 -1.54 1.26 -6.20
N LYS A 596 -2.73 0.76 -6.56
CA LYS A 596 -3.03 -0.36 -7.48
C LYS A 596 -2.74 -1.76 -6.93
N GLY A 597 -1.88 -1.94 -5.93
CA GLY A 597 -1.45 -3.27 -5.52
C GLY A 597 -2.57 -4.21 -5.07
N TYR A 598 -3.47 -3.75 -4.20
CA TYR A 598 -4.59 -4.59 -3.76
C TYR A 598 -5.52 -4.93 -4.93
N ARG A 599 -6.03 -3.93 -5.65
CA ARG A 599 -6.91 -4.12 -6.82
C ARG A 599 -6.32 -5.00 -7.91
N ARG A 600 -5.01 -4.98 -8.07
CA ARG A 600 -4.32 -5.75 -9.10
C ARG A 600 -4.39 -7.24 -8.82
N LEU A 601 -4.30 -7.63 -7.54
CA LEU A 601 -4.12 -9.01 -7.13
C LEU A 601 -5.38 -9.62 -6.51
N TYR A 602 -6.22 -8.79 -5.91
CA TYR A 602 -7.42 -9.22 -5.21
C TYR A 602 -8.66 -8.63 -5.87
N PRO A 603 -9.73 -9.42 -6.00
CA PRO A 603 -11.05 -8.90 -6.34
C PRO A 603 -11.59 -8.03 -5.19
N GLU A 604 -12.69 -7.32 -5.44
CA GLU A 604 -13.44 -6.69 -4.34
C GLU A 604 -14.22 -7.78 -3.58
N GLN A 605 -14.16 -7.73 -2.25
CA GLN A 605 -14.64 -8.74 -1.32
C GLN A 605 -15.38 -8.15 -0.11
N GLY A 606 -16.05 -7.00 -0.23
CA GLY A 606 -16.87 -6.48 0.87
C GLY A 606 -17.00 -4.97 0.88
N GLY A 607 -17.05 -4.41 2.08
CA GLY A 607 -17.19 -2.98 2.33
C GLY A 607 -18.62 -2.48 2.50
N ILE A 608 -18.78 -1.15 2.49
CA ILE A 608 -20.06 -0.50 2.80
C ILE A 608 -21.02 -0.67 1.62
N LYS A 609 -22.05 -1.52 1.80
CA LYS A 609 -23.08 -1.83 0.79
C LYS A 609 -24.28 -0.88 0.84
N ALA A 610 -24.04 0.40 1.13
CA ALA A 610 -25.10 1.41 1.22
C ALA A 610 -25.22 2.24 -0.07
N PRO A 611 -26.43 2.72 -0.41
CA PRO A 611 -26.59 3.81 -1.36
C PRO A 611 -25.64 4.97 -0.99
N ASN A 612 -25.04 5.61 -1.99
CA ASN A 612 -24.09 6.71 -1.83
C ASN A 612 -22.77 6.38 -1.11
N ALA A 613 -22.45 5.13 -0.78
CA ALA A 613 -21.16 4.76 -0.16
C ALA A 613 -19.94 5.20 -1.00
N HIS A 614 -20.09 5.19 -2.33
CA HIS A 614 -19.11 5.72 -3.29
C HIS A 614 -18.89 7.25 -3.19
N GLY A 615 -19.75 7.97 -2.46
CA GLY A 615 -19.60 9.39 -2.18
C GLY A 615 -18.52 9.71 -1.15
N ILE A 616 -18.19 8.78 -0.24
CA ILE A 616 -17.14 9.00 0.77
C ILE A 616 -15.78 9.04 0.09
N ASP A 617 -15.39 7.99 -0.64
CA ASP A 617 -14.16 7.98 -1.43
C ASP A 617 -14.41 7.13 -2.69
N PRO A 618 -14.80 7.76 -3.81
CA PRO A 618 -15.17 7.04 -5.01
C PRO A 618 -13.98 6.24 -5.50
N GLN A 619 -14.20 4.95 -5.78
CA GLN A 619 -13.15 4.04 -6.22
C GLN A 619 -12.07 3.78 -5.16
N SER A 620 -12.30 3.97 -3.87
CA SER A 620 -11.36 3.50 -2.87
C SER A 620 -11.59 2.03 -2.52
N VAL A 621 -10.51 1.23 -2.46
CA VAL A 621 -10.54 -0.13 -1.86
C VAL A 621 -10.33 -0.12 -0.36
N PHE A 622 -10.15 1.05 0.27
CA PHE A 622 -9.98 1.17 1.71
C PHE A 622 -11.11 0.49 2.50
N TRP A 623 -12.33 0.49 1.95
CA TRP A 623 -13.52 -0.10 2.57
C TRP A 623 -13.59 -1.61 2.42
N ASP A 624 -12.81 -2.20 1.51
CA ASP A 624 -12.85 -3.61 1.20
C ASP A 624 -12.36 -4.46 2.39
N SER A 625 -13.13 -5.49 2.76
CA SER A 625 -12.81 -6.32 3.92
C SER A 625 -11.47 -7.05 3.77
N GLY A 626 -11.15 -7.52 2.56
CA GLY A 626 -9.86 -8.16 2.29
C GLY A 626 -8.70 -7.16 2.31
N TYR A 627 -8.92 -5.92 1.84
CA TYR A 627 -7.93 -4.83 1.97
C TYR A 627 -7.61 -4.59 3.44
N ARG A 628 -8.64 -4.46 4.29
CA ARG A 628 -8.50 -4.11 5.71
C ARG A 628 -7.80 -5.23 6.50
N ARG A 629 -8.07 -6.49 6.18
CA ARG A 629 -7.32 -7.64 6.73
C ARG A 629 -5.84 -7.59 6.38
N LEU A 630 -5.53 -7.35 5.10
CA LEU A 630 -4.15 -7.27 4.63
C LEU A 630 -3.43 -6.04 5.22
N ALA A 631 -4.10 -4.89 5.28
CA ALA A 631 -3.56 -3.66 5.85
C ALA A 631 -3.27 -3.81 7.34
N THR A 632 -4.16 -4.47 8.09
CA THR A 632 -3.96 -4.78 9.52
C THR A 632 -2.74 -5.68 9.73
N THR A 633 -2.62 -6.72 8.92
CA THR A 633 -1.49 -7.67 8.93
C THR A 633 -0.17 -6.92 8.67
N LEU A 634 -0.14 -6.07 7.65
CA LEU A 634 1.02 -5.25 7.31
C LEU A 634 1.32 -4.18 8.37
N PHE A 635 0.32 -3.55 8.98
CA PHE A 635 0.51 -2.54 10.02
C PHE A 635 1.24 -3.15 11.23
N VAL A 636 0.71 -4.26 11.75
CA VAL A 636 1.30 -4.94 12.92
C VAL A 636 2.72 -5.41 12.63
N SER A 637 2.97 -5.95 11.43
CA SER A 637 4.25 -6.56 11.05
C SER A 637 5.27 -5.64 10.37
N ARG A 638 4.93 -4.39 10.02
CA ARG A 638 5.87 -3.52 9.28
C ARG A 638 5.79 -2.05 9.61
N VAL A 639 4.69 -1.56 10.20
CA VAL A 639 4.64 -0.18 10.72
C VAL A 639 5.18 -0.21 12.14
N PHE A 640 6.50 -0.31 12.25
CA PHE A 640 7.22 -0.52 13.49
C PHE A 640 8.49 0.33 13.53
N LEU A 641 8.63 1.14 14.57
CA LEU A 641 9.85 1.88 14.86
C LEU A 641 9.93 2.06 16.39
N PRO A 642 10.53 1.11 17.12
CA PRO A 642 10.57 1.19 18.58
C PRO A 642 11.39 2.40 19.00
N GLN A 643 11.12 2.92 20.20
CA GLN A 643 11.94 3.96 20.80
C GLN A 643 12.73 3.39 21.95
N ILE A 644 14.03 3.63 21.92
CA ILE A 644 14.87 3.39 23.06
C ILE A 644 14.82 4.66 23.90
N VAL A 645 14.16 4.56 25.04
CA VAL A 645 14.22 5.63 26.05
C VAL A 645 15.68 5.72 26.49
N SER A 646 16.34 6.84 26.20
CA SER A 646 17.65 7.10 26.78
C SER A 646 17.47 7.05 28.29
N LYS A 647 18.30 6.27 28.99
CA LYS A 647 18.48 6.44 30.43
C LYS A 647 19.10 7.82 30.63
N SER A 648 18.27 8.85 30.63
CA SER A 648 18.63 10.22 30.94
C SER A 648 17.76 10.63 32.14
N ASP A 649 18.46 10.57 33.27
CA ASP A 649 18.20 11.05 34.64
C ASP A 649 17.20 10.30 35.54
#